data_AF-A0AAW9N7J1-F1
#
_entry.id   AF-A0AAW9N7J1-F1
#
_cell.length_a   1.000
_cell.length_b   1.000
_cell.length_c   1.000
_cell.angle_alpha   90.00
_cell.angle_beta   90.00
_cell.angle_gamma   90.00
#
_symmetry.space_group_name_H-M   'P 1'
#
loop_
_entity.id
_entity.type
_entity.pdbx_description
1 polymer ?
#
loop_
_entity_poly.entity_id
_entity_poly.type
_entity_poly.pdbx_seq_one_letter_code
_entity_poly.pdbx_strand_id
1 'polypeptide(L)'
;MANLEIKLSANKRQPYLRHRVVGRVGDGGLTTINVQLLEEDEITPFVINLNGTLKFVGEVSNGNYTEGEPEIIDSTNGLISYTFTKSNFSTSHQFKQAYFEYVDPNGKKVTFQNFIIDVLERVDINSEQAKYYISSLEKLQSEMQTTFNQFISDKQVQYDQIYSKYNELVRLINESDKQVNDRIDQTNQQIGDLGKLKKMYSNSIDFGDYDYSGNPNLLSKLSYDLLANQNVSAGTLSEGENSFKYTKTSTEVDGGVALYYKQRGIANWLPSNKNLVMTVKLRAGVDYSPADGKKIMIRYRYVDNGTNQMPLDLHVNSASLTQEWQEFSVTGTTSTFSPQTNDPWIQFYAQAGILGEIEMSYDIKIEEGPTATPYQPNLLDAPYYLSKVALGENIANPTVKFPITLSGEALYAKNASEDFVLGETYTVTIGATKPASQTIRVYLTQKQFDVFKPVEGLTDTWVATVTITKLGENTKWVYLSQTPNTSLGSCTIKWLKIEKGDTRTPNISQFKYFGEGLKDSNNPNDYSWDITPEYTEKGLNNTVSLTEPQSIEGLKNFEDGIQSKGKSVLTSDDNKYEVVTLTVTNGNTGSAKLYREGKTVSIYFVALNGKSSGGNESVILTVPEGYRPPISFEQLVGSIDRSTLNSAQLSIGADGAIKWRRNSSYGSDYTFAITYTI
;
A
#
# COMPACT_ATOMS: atom_id res chain seq x y z
N MET A 1 -4.90 -26.46 -76.89
CA MET A 1 -5.89 -26.22 -77.95
C MET A 1 -7.25 -26.15 -77.27
N ALA A 2 -7.96 -25.04 -77.38
CA ALA A 2 -9.28 -24.88 -76.79
C ALA A 2 -10.28 -25.68 -77.63
N ASN A 3 -10.95 -26.68 -77.05
CA ASN A 3 -11.98 -27.45 -77.74
C ASN A 3 -13.17 -26.52 -78.02
N LEU A 4 -13.54 -26.40 -79.29
CA LEU A 4 -14.67 -25.60 -79.73
C LEU A 4 -15.96 -26.25 -79.19
N GLU A 5 -16.71 -25.53 -78.35
CA GLU A 5 -18.00 -25.98 -77.80
C GLU A 5 -19.12 -25.52 -78.74
N ILE A 6 -19.81 -26.46 -79.37
CA ILE A 6 -20.87 -26.22 -80.36
C ILE A 6 -22.20 -26.64 -79.74
N LYS A 7 -23.27 -25.86 -79.94
CA LYS A 7 -24.63 -26.25 -79.53
C LYS A 7 -25.50 -26.48 -80.75
N LEU A 8 -26.16 -27.63 -80.84
CA LEU A 8 -27.02 -28.01 -81.97
C LEU A 8 -28.38 -28.48 -81.47
N SER A 9 -29.46 -27.87 -81.97
CA SER A 9 -30.84 -28.24 -81.62
C SER A 9 -31.49 -29.16 -82.65
N ALA A 10 -32.52 -29.92 -82.24
CA ALA A 10 -33.43 -30.63 -83.12
C ALA A 10 -34.34 -29.68 -83.95
N ASN A 11 -34.48 -28.40 -83.55
CA ASN A 11 -35.27 -27.41 -84.29
C ASN A 11 -34.51 -26.85 -85.50
N LYS A 12 -34.93 -27.23 -86.70
CA LYS A 12 -34.28 -26.82 -87.96
C LYS A 12 -34.82 -25.54 -88.58
N ARG A 13 -35.81 -24.90 -87.96
CA ARG A 13 -36.52 -23.74 -88.54
C ARG A 13 -35.88 -22.40 -88.17
N GLN A 14 -35.07 -22.33 -87.11
CA GLN A 14 -34.34 -21.13 -86.73
C GLN A 14 -32.88 -21.15 -87.24
N PRO A 15 -32.38 -20.06 -87.85
CA PRO A 15 -30.99 -19.95 -88.27
C PRO A 15 -30.09 -19.63 -87.07
N TYR A 16 -29.61 -20.66 -86.37
CA TYR A 16 -28.63 -20.50 -85.28
C TYR A 16 -27.23 -20.17 -85.80
N LEU A 17 -26.36 -19.60 -84.95
CA LEU A 17 -24.97 -19.24 -85.29
C LEU A 17 -24.27 -20.40 -86.03
N ARG A 18 -23.78 -20.14 -87.24
CA ARG A 18 -23.03 -21.09 -88.05
C ARG A 18 -21.68 -21.38 -87.39
N HIS A 19 -21.66 -22.31 -86.45
CA HIS A 19 -20.41 -22.81 -85.86
C HIS A 19 -19.57 -23.42 -86.98
N ARG A 20 -18.35 -22.91 -87.10
CA ARG A 20 -17.42 -23.28 -88.17
C ARG A 20 -16.29 -24.08 -87.58
N VAL A 21 -16.14 -25.31 -88.07
CA VAL A 21 -14.99 -26.16 -87.81
C VAL A 21 -14.07 -26.05 -89.01
N VAL A 22 -12.77 -25.89 -88.77
CA VAL A 22 -11.76 -25.82 -89.83
C VAL A 22 -10.76 -26.95 -89.64
N GLY A 23 -10.61 -27.80 -90.65
CA GLY A 23 -9.59 -28.84 -90.73
C GLY A 23 -8.76 -28.71 -92.01
N ARG A 24 -7.71 -29.52 -92.19
CA ARG A 24 -6.96 -29.60 -93.46
C ARG A 24 -7.02 -30.99 -94.07
N VAL A 25 -6.80 -31.06 -95.39
CA VAL A 25 -6.77 -32.33 -96.12
C VAL A 25 -5.70 -33.27 -95.56
N GLY A 26 -6.13 -34.41 -95.03
CA GLY A 26 -5.28 -35.44 -94.43
C GLY A 26 -5.08 -35.33 -92.92
N ASP A 27 -5.62 -34.28 -92.28
CA ASP A 27 -5.70 -34.21 -90.82
C ASP A 27 -6.64 -35.33 -90.33
N GLY A 28 -6.23 -36.08 -89.32
CA GLY A 28 -7.11 -37.04 -88.65
C GLY A 28 -6.60 -37.33 -87.25
N GLY A 29 -7.53 -37.30 -86.28
CA GLY A 29 -7.18 -37.38 -84.86
C GLY A 29 -6.68 -36.07 -84.24
N LEU A 30 -6.62 -34.97 -85.01
CA LEU A 30 -6.07 -33.68 -84.56
C LEU A 30 -7.13 -32.61 -84.30
N THR A 31 -8.33 -32.77 -84.85
CA THR A 31 -9.44 -31.83 -84.67
C THR A 31 -10.56 -32.53 -83.92
N THR A 32 -10.84 -32.05 -82.72
CA THR A 32 -11.91 -32.54 -81.84
C THR A 32 -12.86 -31.40 -81.51
N ILE A 33 -14.16 -31.66 -81.57
CA ILE A 33 -15.20 -30.73 -81.16
C ILE A 33 -15.99 -31.32 -80.00
N ASN A 34 -16.40 -30.45 -79.08
CA ASN A 34 -17.37 -30.80 -78.05
C ASN A 34 -18.72 -30.23 -78.48
N VAL A 35 -19.78 -31.04 -78.42
CA VAL A 35 -21.10 -30.66 -78.90
C VAL A 35 -22.15 -30.92 -77.83
N GLN A 36 -23.00 -29.92 -77.58
CA GLN A 36 -24.21 -30.06 -76.78
C GLN A 36 -25.43 -30.19 -77.71
N LEU A 37 -26.12 -31.32 -77.61
CA LEU A 37 -27.36 -31.60 -78.33
C LEU A 37 -28.56 -31.11 -77.49
N LEU A 38 -29.49 -30.41 -78.14
CA LEU A 38 -30.65 -29.79 -77.51
C LEU A 38 -31.95 -30.25 -78.19
N GLU A 39 -33.04 -30.26 -77.43
CA GLU A 39 -34.40 -30.51 -77.93
C GLU A 39 -34.90 -29.37 -78.84
N GLU A 40 -36.11 -29.49 -79.39
CA GLU A 40 -36.70 -28.49 -80.30
C GLU A 40 -36.92 -27.09 -79.66
N ASP A 41 -36.92 -27.00 -78.33
CA ASP A 41 -37.05 -25.73 -77.60
C ASP A 41 -35.74 -24.94 -77.48
N GLU A 42 -34.63 -25.50 -77.99
CA GLU A 42 -33.28 -24.91 -78.00
C GLU A 42 -32.68 -24.61 -76.61
N ILE A 43 -33.32 -25.06 -75.53
CA ILE A 43 -32.91 -24.80 -74.16
C ILE A 43 -32.69 -26.13 -73.42
N THR A 44 -33.59 -27.09 -73.61
CA THR A 44 -33.55 -28.36 -72.90
C THR A 44 -32.51 -29.27 -73.53
N PRO A 45 -31.56 -29.81 -72.74
CA PRO A 45 -30.63 -30.82 -73.24
C PRO A 45 -31.31 -32.06 -73.79
N PHE A 46 -30.85 -32.54 -74.94
CA PHE A 46 -31.35 -33.78 -75.54
C PHE A 46 -30.81 -34.98 -74.77
N VAL A 47 -31.70 -35.79 -74.19
CA VAL A 47 -31.30 -36.99 -73.45
C VAL A 47 -31.02 -38.13 -74.42
N ILE A 48 -29.77 -38.60 -74.45
CA ILE A 48 -29.32 -39.70 -75.32
C ILE A 48 -29.58 -41.02 -74.60
N ASN A 49 -30.47 -41.86 -75.12
CA ASN A 49 -30.61 -43.22 -74.61
C ASN A 49 -29.49 -44.08 -75.18
N LEU A 50 -28.68 -44.68 -74.29
CA LEU A 50 -27.48 -45.45 -74.65
C LEU A 50 -27.78 -46.73 -75.46
N ASN A 51 -29.04 -47.18 -75.50
CA ASN A 51 -29.46 -48.28 -76.36
C ASN A 51 -29.84 -47.84 -77.79
N GLY A 52 -29.86 -46.53 -78.07
CA GLY A 52 -30.03 -45.97 -79.42
C GLY A 52 -28.69 -45.76 -80.11
N THR A 53 -28.71 -45.29 -81.35
CA THR A 53 -27.50 -45.05 -82.16
C THR A 53 -27.37 -43.56 -82.46
N LEU A 54 -26.25 -42.95 -82.06
CA LEU A 54 -25.89 -41.58 -82.40
C LEU A 54 -24.72 -41.60 -83.38
N LYS A 55 -24.83 -40.87 -84.49
CA LYS A 55 -23.75 -40.73 -85.47
C LYS A 55 -23.61 -39.31 -86.01
N PHE A 56 -22.37 -38.96 -86.35
CA PHE A 56 -22.06 -37.85 -87.23
C PHE A 56 -22.34 -38.26 -88.68
N VAL A 57 -22.96 -37.37 -89.44
CA VAL A 57 -23.20 -37.54 -90.88
C VAL A 57 -22.75 -36.27 -91.60
N GLY A 58 -21.86 -36.43 -92.58
CA GLY A 58 -21.36 -35.36 -93.43
C GLY A 58 -21.43 -35.72 -94.91
N GLU A 59 -21.81 -34.76 -95.74
CA GLU A 59 -21.64 -34.81 -97.19
C GLU A 59 -20.46 -33.90 -97.56
N VAL A 60 -19.35 -34.48 -98.01
CA VAL A 60 -18.15 -33.73 -98.37
C VAL A 60 -18.33 -33.01 -99.72
N SER A 61 -17.41 -32.09 -100.04
CA SER A 61 -17.52 -31.18 -101.19
C SER A 61 -17.74 -31.87 -102.55
N ASN A 62 -17.24 -33.09 -102.75
CA ASN A 62 -17.42 -33.86 -103.98
C ASN A 62 -18.74 -34.67 -104.05
N GLY A 63 -19.59 -34.60 -103.01
CA GLY A 63 -20.88 -35.29 -102.93
C GLY A 63 -20.85 -36.68 -102.31
N ASN A 64 -19.69 -37.18 -101.88
CA ASN A 64 -19.62 -38.42 -101.12
C ASN A 64 -20.04 -38.22 -99.66
N TYR A 65 -20.58 -39.27 -99.05
CA TYR A 65 -20.92 -39.28 -97.63
C TYR A 65 -19.78 -39.80 -96.76
N THR A 66 -19.66 -39.23 -95.57
CA THR A 66 -18.76 -39.67 -94.52
C THR A 66 -19.53 -39.69 -93.19
N GLU A 67 -19.25 -40.68 -92.36
CA GLU A 67 -19.92 -40.86 -91.08
C GLU A 67 -18.88 -41.08 -89.98
N GLY A 68 -19.31 -41.01 -88.73
CA GLY A 68 -18.50 -41.42 -87.59
C GLY A 68 -19.31 -41.48 -86.30
N GLU A 69 -18.82 -42.25 -85.34
CA GLU A 69 -19.47 -42.39 -84.04
C GLU A 69 -18.84 -41.39 -83.05
N PRO A 70 -19.62 -40.47 -82.46
CA PRO A 70 -19.13 -39.61 -81.39
C PRO A 70 -19.02 -40.35 -80.06
N GLU A 71 -18.12 -39.87 -79.22
CA GLU A 71 -18.03 -40.29 -77.83
C GLU A 71 -19.10 -39.54 -77.01
N ILE A 72 -19.94 -40.28 -76.30
CA ILE A 72 -20.95 -39.70 -75.41
C ILE A 72 -20.28 -39.38 -74.08
N ILE A 73 -20.20 -38.09 -73.74
CA ILE A 73 -19.56 -37.60 -72.51
C ILE A 73 -20.58 -37.52 -71.38
N ASP A 74 -21.79 -37.02 -71.69
CA ASP A 74 -22.90 -36.96 -70.75
C ASP A 74 -24.22 -37.20 -71.51
N SER A 75 -24.78 -38.40 -71.33
CA SER A 75 -26.04 -38.81 -71.96
C SER A 75 -27.25 -38.03 -71.47
N THR A 76 -27.22 -37.51 -70.24
CA THR A 76 -28.37 -36.79 -69.64
C THR A 76 -28.40 -35.33 -70.06
N ASN A 77 -27.24 -34.73 -70.32
CA ASN A 77 -27.12 -33.34 -70.77
C ASN A 77 -26.80 -33.20 -72.27
N GLY A 78 -26.89 -34.29 -73.04
CA GLY A 78 -26.68 -34.30 -74.48
C GLY A 78 -25.26 -33.90 -74.89
N LEU A 79 -24.25 -34.10 -74.04
CA LEU A 79 -22.86 -33.70 -74.33
C LEU A 79 -22.11 -34.84 -74.99
N ILE A 80 -21.51 -34.52 -76.13
CA ILE A 80 -20.71 -35.45 -76.93
C ILE A 80 -19.37 -34.83 -77.33
N SER A 81 -18.39 -35.67 -77.62
CA SER A 81 -17.13 -35.27 -78.23
C SER A 81 -16.95 -36.02 -79.55
N TYR A 82 -16.58 -35.29 -80.61
CA TYR A 82 -16.33 -35.89 -81.92
C TYR A 82 -14.96 -35.50 -82.43
N THR A 83 -14.13 -36.52 -82.70
CA THR A 83 -12.81 -36.33 -83.30
C THR A 83 -12.86 -36.72 -84.78
N PHE A 84 -12.56 -35.76 -85.65
CA PHE A 84 -12.61 -35.98 -87.10
C PHE A 84 -11.51 -36.95 -87.55
N THR A 85 -11.91 -37.94 -88.35
CA THR A 85 -11.01 -38.93 -88.94
C THR A 85 -10.37 -38.41 -90.22
N LYS A 86 -9.29 -39.06 -90.66
CA LYS A 86 -8.67 -38.77 -91.97
C LYS A 86 -9.66 -38.90 -93.14
N SER A 87 -10.64 -39.80 -93.02
CA SER A 87 -11.68 -39.95 -94.03
C SER A 87 -12.68 -38.80 -94.01
N ASN A 88 -12.93 -38.17 -92.86
CA ASN A 88 -13.81 -37.00 -92.83
C ASN A 88 -13.13 -35.81 -93.54
N PHE A 89 -11.81 -35.64 -93.43
CA PHE A 89 -11.05 -34.58 -94.12
C PHE A 89 -10.30 -35.07 -95.37
N SER A 90 -10.91 -35.98 -96.15
CA SER A 90 -10.29 -36.54 -97.35
C SER A 90 -10.27 -35.59 -98.56
N THR A 91 -11.11 -34.58 -98.58
CA THR A 91 -11.30 -33.65 -99.71
C THR A 91 -11.34 -32.21 -99.23
N SER A 92 -10.64 -31.31 -99.93
CA SER A 92 -10.66 -29.88 -99.62
C SER A 92 -12.02 -29.25 -99.95
N HIS A 93 -12.22 -28.02 -99.46
CA HIS A 93 -13.44 -27.21 -99.54
C HIS A 93 -14.50 -27.58 -98.49
N GLN A 94 -15.54 -26.75 -98.42
CA GLN A 94 -16.61 -26.87 -97.43
C GLN A 94 -17.45 -28.13 -97.64
N PHE A 95 -17.84 -28.78 -96.54
CA PHE A 95 -18.86 -29.83 -96.57
C PHE A 95 -20.18 -29.24 -97.08
N LYS A 96 -20.89 -29.97 -97.95
CA LYS A 96 -22.23 -29.56 -98.39
C LYS A 96 -23.23 -29.63 -97.24
N GLN A 97 -23.07 -30.61 -96.36
CA GLN A 97 -23.90 -30.78 -95.18
C GLN A 97 -23.11 -31.50 -94.08
N ALA A 98 -23.34 -31.13 -92.81
CA ALA A 98 -22.76 -31.82 -91.66
C ALA A 98 -23.68 -31.68 -90.44
N TYR A 99 -24.09 -32.79 -89.83
CA TYR A 99 -25.01 -32.82 -88.69
C TYR A 99 -24.83 -34.10 -87.86
N PHE A 100 -25.48 -34.15 -86.70
CA PHE A 100 -25.63 -35.36 -85.92
C PHE A 100 -27.04 -35.95 -86.08
N GLU A 101 -27.10 -37.27 -86.05
CA GLU A 101 -28.32 -38.05 -86.20
C GLU A 101 -28.40 -39.08 -85.08
N TYR A 102 -29.55 -39.08 -84.40
CA TYR A 102 -29.87 -40.05 -83.36
C TYR A 102 -31.07 -40.90 -83.79
N VAL A 103 -30.96 -42.21 -83.64
CA VAL A 103 -32.06 -43.16 -83.84
C VAL A 103 -32.29 -43.88 -82.53
N ASP A 104 -33.51 -43.76 -81.99
CA ASP A 104 -33.87 -44.42 -80.74
C ASP A 104 -34.07 -45.94 -80.91
N PRO A 105 -34.13 -46.72 -79.82
CA PRO A 105 -34.32 -48.18 -79.90
C PRO A 105 -35.64 -48.62 -80.56
N ASN A 106 -36.62 -47.70 -80.67
CA ASN A 106 -37.92 -47.95 -81.28
C ASN A 106 -37.93 -47.54 -82.78
N GLY A 107 -36.80 -47.11 -83.32
CA GLY A 107 -36.64 -46.69 -84.72
C GLY A 107 -37.05 -45.26 -85.02
N LYS A 108 -37.36 -44.43 -84.01
CA LYS A 108 -37.66 -43.01 -84.21
C LYS A 108 -36.35 -42.25 -84.43
N LYS A 109 -36.28 -41.51 -85.52
CA LYS A 109 -35.09 -40.74 -85.95
C LYS A 109 -35.23 -39.26 -85.62
N VAL A 110 -34.21 -38.70 -84.98
CA VAL A 110 -34.03 -37.26 -84.71
C VAL A 110 -32.73 -36.82 -85.39
N THR A 111 -32.77 -35.68 -86.05
CA THR A 111 -31.59 -35.10 -86.72
C THR A 111 -31.42 -33.67 -86.25
N PHE A 112 -30.20 -33.30 -85.90
CA PHE A 112 -29.90 -31.98 -85.36
C PHE A 112 -29.56 -30.99 -86.48
N GLN A 113 -29.44 -29.71 -86.12
CA GLN A 113 -29.05 -28.63 -87.02
C GLN A 113 -27.73 -28.91 -87.75
N ASN A 114 -27.60 -28.37 -88.96
CA ASN A 114 -26.34 -28.43 -89.71
C ASN A 114 -25.32 -27.44 -89.15
N PHE A 115 -24.04 -27.80 -89.18
CA PHE A 115 -22.92 -26.89 -88.92
C PHE A 115 -21.94 -26.87 -90.09
N ILE A 116 -21.03 -25.87 -90.09
CA ILE A 116 -20.10 -25.67 -91.22
C ILE A 116 -18.78 -26.35 -90.91
N ILE A 117 -18.28 -27.10 -91.89
CA ILE A 117 -16.94 -27.66 -91.88
C ILE A 117 -16.21 -27.19 -93.13
N ASP A 118 -15.15 -26.39 -92.96
CA ASP A 118 -14.25 -25.97 -94.04
C ASP A 118 -12.98 -26.82 -94.00
N VAL A 119 -12.68 -27.55 -95.08
CA VAL A 119 -11.42 -28.29 -95.21
C VAL A 119 -10.44 -27.52 -96.08
N LEU A 120 -9.39 -26.98 -95.47
CA LEU A 120 -8.33 -26.26 -96.17
C LEU A 120 -7.40 -27.22 -96.91
N GLU A 121 -6.82 -26.75 -98.01
CA GLU A 121 -5.79 -27.49 -98.73
C GLU A 121 -4.49 -27.62 -97.89
N ARG A 122 -3.60 -28.54 -98.28
CA ARG A 122 -2.27 -28.62 -97.68
C ARG A 122 -1.53 -27.29 -97.92
N VAL A 123 -0.88 -26.76 -96.89
CA VAL A 123 -0.02 -25.57 -97.02
C VAL A 123 1.41 -25.99 -96.76
N ASP A 124 2.26 -25.85 -97.77
CA ASP A 124 3.71 -25.89 -97.62
C ASP A 124 4.19 -24.48 -97.21
N ILE A 125 4.75 -24.34 -96.01
CA ILE A 125 5.36 -23.08 -95.55
C ILE A 125 6.66 -22.87 -96.33
N ASN A 126 6.82 -21.70 -96.94
CA ASN A 126 8.05 -21.36 -97.66
C ASN A 126 9.11 -20.75 -96.72
N SER A 127 10.37 -20.74 -97.18
CA SER A 127 11.52 -20.32 -96.36
C SER A 127 11.45 -18.87 -95.87
N GLU A 128 10.83 -17.95 -96.61
CA GLU A 128 10.73 -16.54 -96.19
C GLU A 128 9.74 -16.34 -95.05
N GLN A 129 8.59 -17.01 -95.11
CA GLN A 129 7.61 -16.99 -94.03
C GLN A 129 8.17 -17.62 -92.75
N ALA A 130 8.94 -18.70 -92.87
CA ALA A 130 9.64 -19.29 -91.73
C ALA A 130 10.63 -18.30 -91.08
N LYS A 131 11.43 -17.57 -91.88
CA LYS A 131 12.36 -16.53 -91.38
C LYS A 131 11.62 -15.43 -90.61
N TYR A 132 10.48 -14.97 -91.13
CA TYR A 132 9.68 -13.94 -90.46
C TYR A 132 9.16 -14.40 -89.09
N TYR A 133 8.59 -15.61 -89.00
CA TYR A 133 8.11 -16.14 -87.72
C TYR A 133 9.25 -16.38 -86.72
N ILE A 134 10.40 -16.88 -87.18
CA ILE A 134 11.60 -17.05 -86.33
C ILE A 134 12.05 -15.69 -85.76
N SER A 135 12.15 -14.65 -86.60
CA SER A 135 12.56 -13.31 -86.13
C SER A 135 11.60 -12.70 -85.11
N SER A 136 10.30 -12.98 -85.24
CA SER A 136 9.28 -12.50 -84.29
C SER A 136 9.37 -13.22 -82.95
N LEU A 137 9.69 -14.52 -82.95
CA LEU A 137 9.92 -15.30 -81.73
C LEU A 137 11.22 -14.90 -81.03
N GLU A 138 12.30 -14.68 -81.76
CA GLU A 138 13.58 -14.19 -81.21
C GLU A 138 13.41 -12.82 -80.56
N LYS A 139 12.66 -11.91 -81.21
CA LYS A 139 12.33 -10.60 -80.64
C LYS A 139 11.53 -10.73 -79.34
N LEU A 140 10.48 -11.56 -79.33
CA LEU A 140 9.67 -11.80 -78.13
C LEU A 140 10.51 -12.39 -76.99
N GLN A 141 11.42 -13.32 -77.30
CA GLN A 141 12.33 -13.90 -76.33
C GLN A 141 13.28 -12.84 -75.74
N SER A 142 13.83 -11.96 -76.58
CA SER A 142 14.70 -10.86 -76.14
C SER A 142 13.96 -9.85 -75.26
N GLU A 143 12.73 -9.48 -75.63
CA GLU A 143 11.89 -8.58 -74.83
C GLU A 143 11.56 -9.22 -73.48
N MET A 144 11.14 -10.49 -73.47
CA MET A 144 10.86 -11.24 -72.25
C MET A 144 12.08 -11.33 -71.33
N GLN A 145 13.27 -11.64 -71.87
CA GLN A 145 14.51 -11.70 -71.10
C GLN A 145 14.85 -10.34 -70.47
N THR A 146 14.67 -9.26 -71.23
CA THR A 146 14.92 -7.90 -70.75
C THR A 146 13.96 -7.53 -69.62
N THR A 147 12.67 -7.77 -69.80
CA THR A 147 11.65 -7.51 -68.76
C THR A 147 11.89 -8.34 -67.51
N PHE A 148 12.25 -9.62 -67.65
CA PHE A 148 12.55 -10.48 -66.51
C PHE A 148 13.80 -10.01 -65.75
N ASN A 149 14.87 -9.66 -66.44
CA ASN A 149 16.09 -9.13 -65.82
C ASN A 149 15.81 -7.82 -65.06
N GLN A 150 14.99 -6.92 -65.63
CA GLN A 150 14.59 -5.69 -64.96
C GLN A 150 13.78 -5.99 -63.69
N PHE A 151 12.81 -6.92 -63.77
CA PHE A 151 12.02 -7.34 -62.62
C PHE A 151 12.90 -7.89 -61.49
N ILE A 152 13.89 -8.73 -61.80
CA ILE A 152 14.83 -9.26 -60.81
C ILE A 152 15.65 -8.12 -60.18
N SER A 153 16.16 -7.19 -60.97
CA SER A 153 16.91 -6.03 -60.49
C SER A 153 16.08 -5.16 -59.53
N ASP A 154 14.84 -4.84 -59.90
CA ASP A 154 13.94 -4.03 -59.06
C ASP A 154 13.62 -4.73 -57.74
N LYS A 155 13.45 -6.06 -57.77
CA LYS A 155 13.21 -6.87 -56.57
C LYS A 155 14.43 -6.95 -55.67
N GLN A 156 15.63 -7.00 -56.23
CA GLN A 156 16.87 -6.99 -55.47
C GLN A 156 17.04 -5.67 -54.71
N VAL A 157 16.79 -4.53 -55.36
CA VAL A 157 16.80 -3.20 -54.71
C VAL A 157 15.77 -3.13 -53.57
N GLN A 158 14.55 -3.64 -53.78
CA GLN A 158 13.53 -3.70 -52.73
C GLN A 158 13.99 -4.55 -51.54
N TYR A 159 14.63 -5.70 -51.80
CA TYR A 159 15.13 -6.59 -50.75
C TYR A 159 16.25 -5.92 -49.93
N ASP A 160 17.20 -5.25 -50.59
CA ASP A 160 18.29 -4.55 -49.93
C ASP A 160 17.79 -3.41 -49.04
N GLN A 161 16.77 -2.67 -49.49
CA GLN A 161 16.12 -1.62 -48.68
C GLN A 161 15.43 -2.20 -47.44
N ILE A 162 14.71 -3.32 -47.58
CA ILE A 162 14.07 -4.01 -46.46
C ILE A 162 15.12 -4.52 -45.48
N TYR A 163 16.19 -5.13 -45.99
CA TYR A 163 17.27 -5.67 -45.17
C TYR A 163 18.02 -4.57 -44.39
N SER A 164 18.28 -3.43 -45.03
CA SER A 164 18.86 -2.25 -44.37
C SER A 164 17.96 -1.73 -43.25
N LYS A 165 16.65 -1.56 -43.51
CA LYS A 165 15.68 -1.13 -42.49
C LYS A 165 15.56 -2.14 -41.34
N TYR A 166 15.61 -3.43 -41.66
CA TYR A 166 15.59 -4.49 -40.65
C TYR A 166 16.81 -4.38 -39.72
N ASN A 167 18.01 -4.24 -40.27
CA ASN A 167 19.23 -4.11 -39.46
C ASN A 167 19.24 -2.84 -38.60
N GLU A 168 18.74 -1.73 -39.15
CA GLU A 168 18.60 -0.49 -38.38
C GLU A 168 17.59 -0.66 -37.25
N LEU A 169 16.47 -1.35 -37.49
CA LEU A 169 15.49 -1.66 -36.44
C LEU A 169 16.10 -2.54 -35.35
N VAL A 170 16.88 -3.57 -35.71
CA VAL A 170 17.60 -4.43 -34.75
C VAL A 170 18.59 -3.62 -33.92
N ARG A 171 19.35 -2.70 -34.54
CA ARG A 171 20.27 -1.80 -33.84
C ARG A 171 19.53 -0.94 -32.81
N LEU A 172 18.43 -0.32 -33.23
CA LEU A 172 17.60 0.52 -32.36
C LEU A 172 16.98 -0.26 -31.20
N ILE A 173 16.53 -1.50 -31.45
CA ILE A 173 16.02 -2.40 -30.40
C ILE A 173 17.13 -2.68 -29.37
N ASN A 174 18.33 -3.08 -29.81
CA ASN A 174 19.43 -3.37 -28.91
C ASN A 174 19.86 -2.14 -28.09
N GLU A 175 19.85 -0.94 -28.68
CA GLU A 175 20.13 0.30 -27.96
C GLU A 175 19.05 0.63 -26.93
N SER A 176 17.77 0.45 -27.30
CA SER A 176 16.64 0.61 -26.39
C SER A 176 16.71 -0.38 -25.23
N ASP A 177 17.00 -1.66 -25.51
CA ASP A 177 17.14 -2.71 -24.48
C ASP A 177 18.28 -2.37 -23.52
N LYS A 178 19.42 -1.88 -24.03
CA LYS A 178 20.52 -1.41 -23.19
C LYS A 178 20.09 -0.26 -22.29
N GLN A 179 19.44 0.77 -22.83
CA GLN A 179 18.97 1.92 -22.04
C GLN A 179 17.95 1.50 -20.97
N VAL A 180 17.05 0.57 -21.29
CA VAL A 180 16.08 0.02 -20.35
C VAL A 180 16.79 -0.74 -19.23
N ASN A 181 17.76 -1.59 -19.56
CA ASN A 181 18.54 -2.33 -18.56
C ASN A 181 19.33 -1.41 -17.64
N ASP A 182 20.02 -0.40 -18.18
CA ASP A 182 20.77 0.58 -17.39
C ASP A 182 19.83 1.32 -16.40
N ARG A 183 18.60 1.65 -16.82
CA ARG A 183 17.58 2.25 -15.93
C ARG A 183 17.04 1.28 -14.88
N ILE A 184 16.85 0.01 -15.23
CA ILE A 184 16.42 -1.04 -14.29
C ILE A 184 17.49 -1.20 -13.19
N ASP A 185 18.77 -1.27 -13.56
CA ASP A 185 19.87 -1.41 -12.62
C ASP A 185 19.98 -0.21 -11.68
N GLN A 186 19.88 1.01 -12.21
CA GLN A 186 19.85 2.23 -11.40
C GLN A 186 18.67 2.22 -10.42
N THR A 187 17.49 1.80 -10.87
CA THR A 187 16.29 1.71 -10.03
C THR A 187 16.47 0.66 -8.93
N ASN A 188 17.03 -0.50 -9.26
CA ASN A 188 17.32 -1.56 -8.29
C ASN A 188 18.31 -1.10 -7.22
N GLN A 189 19.33 -0.33 -7.61
CA GLN A 189 20.26 0.27 -6.65
C GLN A 189 19.55 1.23 -5.68
N GLN A 190 18.68 2.11 -6.20
CA GLN A 190 17.89 3.04 -5.38
C GLN A 190 16.94 2.31 -4.42
N ILE A 191 16.25 1.26 -4.90
CA ILE A 191 15.41 0.40 -4.05
C ILE A 191 16.26 -0.27 -2.97
N GLY A 192 17.45 -0.77 -3.33
CA GLY A 192 18.38 -1.38 -2.40
C GLY A 192 18.87 -0.42 -1.31
N ASP A 193 19.04 0.86 -1.62
CA ASP A 193 19.45 1.89 -0.65
C ASP A 193 18.30 2.33 0.26
N LEU A 194 17.06 2.37 -0.22
CA LEU A 194 15.86 2.57 0.60
C LEU A 194 15.68 1.43 1.63
N GLY A 195 16.13 0.22 1.32
CA GLY A 195 16.17 -0.90 2.28
C GLY A 195 17.21 -0.74 3.41
N LYS A 196 18.05 0.30 3.39
CA LYS A 196 19.17 0.51 4.34
C LYS A 196 18.97 1.69 5.31
N LEU A 197 17.73 2.18 5.48
CA LEU A 197 17.44 3.28 6.40
C LEU A 197 18.07 3.03 7.77
N LYS A 198 18.72 4.06 8.29
CA LYS A 198 19.29 4.08 9.63
C LYS A 198 18.19 4.39 10.61
N LYS A 199 18.21 3.66 11.73
CA LYS A 199 17.25 3.83 12.81
C LYS A 199 17.87 4.64 13.93
N MET A 200 17.06 5.50 14.51
CA MET A 200 17.34 6.20 15.75
C MET A 200 16.13 6.05 16.67
N TYR A 201 16.35 6.17 17.97
CA TYR A 201 15.32 6.01 18.98
C TYR A 201 15.43 7.14 20.00
N SER A 202 14.28 7.58 20.51
CA SER A 202 14.20 8.69 21.46
C SER A 202 12.91 8.60 22.28
N ASN A 203 12.90 9.27 23.43
CA ASN A 203 11.69 9.51 24.22
C ASN A 203 11.09 10.91 23.99
N SER A 204 11.77 11.75 23.21
CA SER A 204 11.29 13.08 22.81
C SER A 204 11.48 13.30 21.31
N ILE A 205 10.56 14.05 20.71
CA ILE A 205 10.70 14.65 19.38
C ILE A 205 10.78 16.17 19.45
N ASP A 206 10.62 16.74 20.65
CA ASP A 206 10.80 18.16 20.89
C ASP A 206 12.27 18.40 21.16
N PHE A 207 13.05 18.46 20.08
CA PHE A 207 14.48 18.72 20.12
C PHE A 207 14.78 20.23 20.23
N GLY A 208 13.77 21.12 20.18
CA GLY A 208 13.99 22.57 20.16
C GLY A 208 14.75 23.07 18.92
N ASP A 209 14.82 24.39 18.79
CA ASP A 209 15.44 25.08 17.65
C ASP A 209 16.96 25.28 17.84
N TYR A 210 17.70 24.19 18.10
CA TYR A 210 19.16 24.21 18.20
C TYR A 210 19.83 23.85 16.87
N ASP A 211 21.10 24.27 16.72
CA ASP A 211 21.95 23.84 15.62
C ASP A 211 22.66 22.52 15.99
N TYR A 212 22.16 21.43 15.41
CA TYR A 212 22.62 20.06 15.59
C TYR A 212 23.74 19.64 14.62
N SER A 213 24.40 20.59 13.93
CA SER A 213 25.49 20.30 12.98
C SER A 213 26.79 19.84 13.66
N GLY A 214 26.92 20.06 14.97
CA GLY A 214 28.10 19.73 15.77
C GLY A 214 27.92 18.57 16.76
N ASN A 215 28.82 18.45 17.73
CA ASN A 215 28.79 17.36 18.72
C ASN A 215 27.86 17.69 19.90
N PRO A 216 27.11 16.70 20.42
CA PRO A 216 26.16 16.92 21.51
C PRO A 216 26.89 17.38 22.78
N ASN A 217 26.20 18.16 23.61
CA ASN A 217 26.74 18.53 24.92
C ASN A 217 26.79 17.30 25.82
N LEU A 218 27.88 17.17 26.57
CA LEU A 218 28.08 16.10 27.54
C LEU A 218 27.49 16.45 28.92
N LEU A 219 27.15 17.72 29.15
CA LEU A 219 26.56 18.20 30.40
C LEU A 219 25.04 18.24 30.35
N SER A 220 24.39 17.84 31.44
CA SER A 220 22.97 18.11 31.66
C SER A 220 22.72 19.62 31.75
N LYS A 221 21.45 20.03 31.61
CA LYS A 221 21.08 21.44 31.70
C LYS A 221 21.37 21.97 33.11
N LEU A 222 22.16 23.05 33.19
CA LEU A 222 22.42 23.74 34.46
C LEU A 222 21.23 24.63 34.84
N SER A 223 20.99 24.79 36.14
CA SER A 223 19.95 25.63 36.72
C SER A 223 20.39 26.17 38.08
N TYR A 224 19.70 27.20 38.59
CA TYR A 224 20.11 27.91 39.81
C TYR A 224 20.16 27.03 41.06
N ASP A 225 19.24 26.07 41.16
CA ASP A 225 19.11 25.13 42.27
C ASP A 225 20.30 24.16 42.39
N LEU A 226 21.09 24.04 41.32
CA LEU A 226 22.31 23.27 41.26
C LEU A 226 23.56 24.07 41.69
N LEU A 227 23.43 25.33 42.11
CA LEU A 227 24.58 26.18 42.43
C LEU A 227 24.83 26.34 43.92
N ALA A 228 26.08 26.17 44.37
CA ALA A 228 26.50 26.41 45.75
C ALA A 228 27.55 27.53 45.85
N ASN A 229 27.29 28.54 46.67
CA ASN A 229 28.32 29.53 47.02
C ASN A 229 29.35 28.86 47.94
N GLN A 230 30.62 28.80 47.51
CA GLN A 230 31.69 28.19 48.29
C GLN A 230 32.33 29.17 49.28
N ASN A 231 32.16 30.48 49.09
CA ASN A 231 32.74 31.50 49.95
C ASN A 231 31.75 32.66 50.16
N VAL A 232 30.80 32.45 51.07
CA VAL A 232 29.75 33.43 51.40
C VAL A 232 30.28 34.77 51.92
N SER A 233 31.52 34.81 52.45
CA SER A 233 32.18 36.05 52.85
C SER A 233 32.80 36.83 51.70
N ALA A 234 33.06 36.21 50.55
CA ALA A 234 33.65 36.86 49.37
C ALA A 234 32.63 37.48 48.43
N GLY A 235 31.37 37.04 48.49
CA GLY A 235 30.32 37.49 47.59
C GLY A 235 29.01 36.74 47.74
N THR A 236 28.00 37.19 47.00
CA THR A 236 26.64 36.65 47.01
C THR A 236 26.25 36.06 45.67
N LEU A 237 25.33 35.09 45.69
CA LEU A 237 24.71 34.51 44.50
C LEU A 237 23.27 34.99 44.36
N SER A 238 22.88 35.32 43.13
CA SER A 238 21.48 35.56 42.75
C SER A 238 21.16 34.94 41.39
N GLU A 239 19.88 34.70 41.16
CA GLU A 239 19.35 34.08 39.95
C GLU A 239 19.15 35.13 38.84
N GLY A 240 19.59 34.81 37.63
CA GLY A 240 19.23 35.51 36.39
C GLY A 240 18.25 34.68 35.57
N GLU A 241 17.96 35.10 34.33
CA GLU A 241 16.94 34.45 33.48
C GLU A 241 17.39 33.07 32.95
N ASN A 242 18.56 33.01 32.29
CA ASN A 242 19.24 31.78 31.89
C ASN A 242 20.71 31.80 32.36
N SER A 243 20.90 32.33 33.57
CA SER A 243 22.22 32.66 34.11
C SER A 243 22.16 32.72 35.64
N PHE A 244 23.32 32.74 36.26
CA PHE A 244 23.45 33.22 37.63
C PHE A 244 24.39 34.40 37.71
N LYS A 245 24.22 35.19 38.77
CA LYS A 245 25.02 36.36 39.08
C LYS A 245 25.81 36.09 40.34
N TYR A 246 27.13 36.28 40.27
CA TYR A 246 28.01 36.27 41.42
C TYR A 246 28.51 37.69 41.68
N THR A 247 27.99 38.31 42.75
CA THR A 247 28.41 39.66 43.16
C THR A 247 29.53 39.54 44.17
N LYS A 248 30.76 39.86 43.73
CA LYS A 248 31.93 39.83 44.59
C LYS A 248 32.02 41.13 45.41
N THR A 249 32.07 41.01 46.73
CA THR A 249 31.98 42.14 47.67
C THR A 249 33.28 42.41 48.43
N SER A 250 34.31 41.57 48.24
CA SER A 250 35.63 41.72 48.88
C SER A 250 36.76 41.53 47.87
N THR A 251 37.74 42.43 47.89
CA THR A 251 39.00 42.31 47.13
C THR A 251 39.99 41.35 47.77
N GLU A 252 39.87 41.07 49.06
CA GLU A 252 40.92 40.41 49.84
C GLU A 252 40.94 38.89 49.67
N VAL A 253 39.82 38.31 49.25
CA VAL A 253 39.62 36.87 49.17
C VAL A 253 39.13 36.46 47.80
N ASP A 254 39.40 35.20 47.45
CA ASP A 254 38.86 34.61 46.23
C ASP A 254 37.37 34.27 46.41
N GLY A 255 36.60 34.52 45.36
CA GLY A 255 35.19 34.12 45.26
C GLY A 255 35.05 32.79 44.55
N GLY A 256 34.07 31.98 44.94
CA GLY A 256 33.90 30.64 44.37
C GLY A 256 32.45 30.18 44.38
N VAL A 257 32.04 29.56 43.27
CA VAL A 257 30.73 28.94 43.10
C VAL A 257 30.95 27.53 42.57
N ALA A 258 30.40 26.53 43.26
CA ALA A 258 30.33 25.17 42.74
C ALA A 258 29.03 25.03 41.95
N LEU A 259 29.16 24.62 40.71
CA LEU A 259 28.06 24.32 39.80
C LEU A 259 27.76 22.83 39.90
N TYR A 260 26.50 22.46 39.67
CA TYR A 260 25.95 21.12 39.93
C TYR A 260 25.79 20.80 41.45
N TYR A 261 26.56 21.38 42.36
CA TYR A 261 26.68 20.92 43.76
C TYR A 261 25.44 20.86 44.70
N LYS A 262 24.49 21.83 44.70
CA LYS A 262 23.58 22.08 45.85
C LYS A 262 22.55 20.99 46.18
N GLN A 263 22.20 20.12 45.23
CA GLN A 263 21.23 19.03 45.41
C GLN A 263 21.80 17.65 45.08
N ARG A 264 23.09 17.42 45.41
CA ARG A 264 23.88 16.28 44.91
C ARG A 264 24.10 16.31 43.39
N GLY A 265 23.93 17.45 42.72
CA GLY A 265 24.19 17.52 41.29
C GLY A 265 25.69 17.34 41.08
N ILE A 266 25.98 16.20 40.51
CA ILE A 266 27.30 15.83 40.05
C ILE A 266 27.34 16.28 38.61
N ALA A 267 28.43 16.89 38.16
CA ALA A 267 28.56 17.16 36.74
C ALA A 267 28.54 15.82 35.99
N ASN A 268 28.09 15.81 34.74
CA ASN A 268 28.14 14.57 33.97
C ASN A 268 29.61 14.12 33.79
N TRP A 269 29.81 12.80 33.75
CA TRP A 269 31.11 12.24 33.47
C TRP A 269 31.53 12.55 32.03
N LEU A 270 32.71 13.11 31.84
CA LEU A 270 33.27 13.33 30.51
C LEU A 270 33.81 12.02 29.93
N PRO A 271 34.02 11.90 28.62
CA PRO A 271 34.59 10.70 28.04
C PRO A 271 36.06 10.56 28.42
N SER A 272 36.51 9.31 28.53
CA SER A 272 37.85 8.96 29.02
C SER A 272 38.90 9.06 27.90
N ASN A 273 40.07 9.64 28.17
CA ASN A 273 41.17 9.75 27.19
C ASN A 273 40.75 10.44 25.88
N LYS A 274 39.99 11.53 25.98
CA LYS A 274 39.48 12.28 24.82
C LYS A 274 39.89 13.74 24.85
N ASN A 275 40.09 14.31 23.67
CA ASN A 275 40.22 15.75 23.50
C ASN A 275 38.84 16.38 23.51
N LEU A 276 38.69 17.43 24.31
CA LEU A 276 37.44 18.12 24.56
C LEU A 276 37.62 19.62 24.40
N VAL A 277 36.51 20.29 24.14
CA VAL A 277 36.39 21.75 24.19
C VAL A 277 35.25 22.12 25.12
N MET A 278 35.48 23.14 25.96
CA MET A 278 34.46 23.75 26.81
C MET A 278 34.20 25.18 26.35
N THR A 279 32.93 25.57 26.20
CA THR A 279 32.51 26.95 26.00
C THR A 279 31.61 27.45 27.12
N VAL A 280 31.79 28.72 27.48
CA VAL A 280 31.04 29.41 28.53
C VAL A 280 30.79 30.84 28.11
N LYS A 281 29.60 31.36 28.39
CA LYS A 281 29.29 32.79 28.20
C LYS A 281 29.33 33.53 29.53
N LEU A 282 30.02 34.67 29.55
CA LEU A 282 30.16 35.55 30.71
C LEU A 282 29.89 37.00 30.30
N ARG A 283 29.46 37.82 31.27
CA ARG A 283 29.48 39.28 31.16
C ARG A 283 29.71 39.95 32.52
N ALA A 284 30.17 41.19 32.46
CA ALA A 284 30.28 42.08 33.60
C ALA A 284 28.91 42.66 33.93
N GLY A 285 28.55 42.64 35.20
CA GLY A 285 27.30 43.20 35.71
C GLY A 285 27.51 44.52 36.45
N VAL A 286 26.57 44.80 37.36
CA VAL A 286 26.57 46.01 38.20
C VAL A 286 27.86 46.12 39.02
N ASP A 287 28.42 47.34 39.05
CA ASP A 287 29.62 47.70 39.81
C ASP A 287 30.86 46.83 39.55
N TYR A 288 30.91 46.17 38.39
CA TYR A 288 32.05 45.33 38.02
C TYR A 288 33.33 46.16 37.91
N SER A 289 34.34 45.74 38.69
CA SER A 289 35.66 46.35 38.71
C SER A 289 36.72 45.27 38.48
N PRO A 290 37.33 45.21 37.28
CA PRO A 290 38.38 44.25 36.99
C PRO A 290 39.69 44.64 37.70
N ALA A 291 40.60 43.67 37.83
CA ALA A 291 41.94 43.92 38.37
C ALA A 291 43.01 43.38 37.42
N ASP A 292 44.08 44.15 37.22
CA ASP A 292 45.14 43.79 36.28
C ASP A 292 45.78 42.45 36.64
N GLY A 293 46.00 41.62 35.62
CA GLY A 293 46.51 40.25 35.74
C GLY A 293 45.55 39.24 36.41
N LYS A 294 44.40 39.66 36.96
CA LYS A 294 43.46 38.77 37.67
C LYS A 294 42.52 38.02 36.73
N LYS A 295 42.15 36.81 37.13
CA LYS A 295 41.40 35.85 36.32
C LYS A 295 40.06 35.47 36.95
N ILE A 296 39.10 35.23 36.06
CA ILE A 296 37.86 34.49 36.31
C ILE A 296 38.06 33.12 35.69
N MET A 297 37.91 32.06 36.46
CA MET A 297 38.23 30.70 36.05
C MET A 297 37.01 29.82 36.08
N ILE A 298 36.82 29.02 35.03
CA ILE A 298 35.77 28.00 34.93
C ILE A 298 36.45 26.67 34.71
N ARG A 299 36.19 25.72 35.60
CA ARG A 299 36.99 24.51 35.75
C ARG A 299 36.10 23.29 35.85
N TYR A 300 36.28 22.33 34.95
CA TYR A 300 35.80 20.97 35.21
C TYR A 300 36.80 20.27 36.13
N ARG A 301 36.33 19.82 37.29
CA ARG A 301 37.18 19.24 38.34
C ARG A 301 36.70 17.86 38.73
N TYR A 302 37.65 16.98 39.00
CA TYR A 302 37.41 15.72 39.69
C TYR A 302 38.65 15.36 40.51
N VAL A 303 38.52 14.38 41.40
CA VAL A 303 39.65 13.84 42.15
C VAL A 303 39.86 12.41 41.72
N ASP A 304 41.08 12.07 41.32
CA ASP A 304 41.45 10.71 40.95
C ASP A 304 42.67 10.26 41.74
N ASN A 305 42.55 9.11 42.41
CA ASN A 305 43.57 8.59 43.35
C ASN A 305 44.10 9.65 44.32
N GLY A 306 43.20 10.45 44.90
CA GLY A 306 43.54 11.52 45.85
C GLY A 306 44.16 12.78 45.24
N THR A 307 44.30 12.86 43.91
CA THR A 307 44.88 14.01 43.20
C THR A 307 43.78 14.77 42.46
N ASN A 308 43.76 16.10 42.58
CA ASN A 308 42.85 16.94 41.81
C ASN A 308 43.24 16.94 40.32
N GLN A 309 42.25 16.72 39.46
CA GLN A 309 42.38 16.77 38.01
C GLN A 309 41.50 17.89 37.46
N MET A 310 42.04 18.61 36.48
CA MET A 310 41.41 19.81 35.90
C MET A 310 41.63 19.82 34.39
N PRO A 311 41.05 18.86 33.64
CA PRO A 311 41.32 18.70 32.21
C PRO A 311 40.87 19.92 31.40
N LEU A 312 39.85 20.64 31.87
CA LEU A 312 39.33 21.86 31.26
C LEU A 312 39.42 22.97 32.30
N ASP A 313 40.40 23.87 32.14
CA ASP A 313 40.70 24.96 33.07
C ASP A 313 40.75 26.30 32.31
N LEU A 314 39.56 26.86 32.07
CA LEU A 314 39.39 28.12 31.37
C LEU A 314 39.82 29.29 32.25
N HIS A 315 40.69 30.15 31.72
CA HIS A 315 41.16 31.37 32.40
C HIS A 315 40.79 32.61 31.61
N VAL A 316 39.75 33.33 32.06
CA VAL A 316 39.32 34.59 31.48
C VAL A 316 40.02 35.74 32.19
N ASN A 317 40.66 36.64 31.45
CA ASN A 317 41.21 37.86 32.04
C ASN A 317 40.06 38.76 32.49
N SER A 318 40.05 39.19 33.76
CA SER A 318 38.97 40.04 34.28
C SER A 318 38.82 41.33 33.48
N ALA A 319 39.93 41.88 32.95
CA ALA A 319 39.92 43.08 32.12
C ALA A 319 39.30 42.89 30.72
N SER A 320 39.09 41.64 30.28
CA SER A 320 38.49 41.33 28.98
C SER A 320 36.96 41.27 29.02
N LEU A 321 36.37 41.24 30.23
CA LEU A 321 34.94 41.09 30.42
C LEU A 321 34.21 42.43 30.21
N THR A 322 33.17 42.43 29.37
CA THR A 322 32.34 43.62 29.08
C THR A 322 30.91 43.41 29.55
N GLN A 323 30.06 44.45 29.46
CA GLN A 323 28.63 44.34 29.79
C GLN A 323 27.83 43.52 28.78
N GLU A 324 28.41 43.23 27.61
CA GLU A 324 27.82 42.35 26.61
C GLU A 324 28.18 40.89 26.88
N TRP A 325 27.31 39.97 26.48
CA TRP A 325 27.62 38.54 26.57
C TRP A 325 28.80 38.18 25.66
N GLN A 326 29.83 37.61 26.25
CA GLN A 326 31.02 37.13 25.55
C GLN A 326 31.20 35.64 25.77
N GLU A 327 31.45 34.91 24.69
CA GLU A 327 31.76 33.49 24.73
C GLU A 327 33.28 33.28 24.85
N PHE A 328 33.67 32.41 25.77
CA PHE A 328 35.04 32.01 26.03
C PHE A 328 35.17 30.51 25.89
N SER A 329 36.33 30.04 25.42
CA SER A 329 36.57 28.62 25.19
C SER A 329 37.94 28.16 25.68
N VAL A 330 38.01 26.88 26.05
CA VAL A 330 39.27 26.19 26.38
C VAL A 330 39.22 24.77 25.84
N THR A 331 40.36 24.27 25.39
CA THR A 331 40.52 22.86 25.01
C THR A 331 41.34 22.12 26.06
N GLY A 332 41.13 20.81 26.14
CA GLY A 332 41.81 19.98 27.11
C GLY A 332 41.64 18.49 26.82
N THR A 333 42.33 17.66 27.59
CA THR A 333 42.29 16.21 27.43
C THR A 333 42.01 15.56 28.78
N THR A 334 40.98 14.71 28.83
CA THR A 334 40.75 13.86 30.00
C THR A 334 41.76 12.71 30.02
N SER A 335 42.20 12.27 31.20
CA SER A 335 42.95 11.03 31.34
C SER A 335 42.00 9.82 31.36
N THR A 336 42.58 8.62 31.47
CA THR A 336 41.76 7.45 31.79
C THR A 336 41.30 7.52 33.24
N PHE A 337 40.00 7.54 33.49
CA PHE A 337 39.46 7.56 34.85
C PHE A 337 39.82 6.26 35.57
N SER A 338 40.44 6.38 36.73
CA SER A 338 40.65 5.22 37.57
C SER A 338 39.34 4.77 38.24
N PRO A 339 39.26 3.53 38.72
CA PRO A 339 38.09 3.09 39.47
C PRO A 339 37.77 3.96 40.71
N GLN A 340 38.78 4.58 41.32
CA GLN A 340 38.65 5.40 42.54
C GLN A 340 38.40 6.89 42.25
N THR A 341 37.96 7.22 41.04
CA THR A 341 37.62 8.61 40.71
C THR A 341 36.36 9.06 41.46
N ASN A 342 36.42 10.27 42.02
CA ASN A 342 35.31 10.94 42.69
C ASN A 342 34.42 11.66 41.70
N ASP A 343 33.19 11.91 42.13
CA ASP A 343 32.19 12.65 41.38
C ASP A 343 32.72 14.02 40.90
N PRO A 344 32.61 14.33 39.59
CA PRO A 344 33.07 15.58 39.04
C PRO A 344 32.12 16.74 39.39
N TRP A 345 32.66 17.95 39.37
CA TRP A 345 31.88 19.19 39.46
C TRP A 345 32.50 20.28 38.59
N ILE A 346 31.74 21.33 38.31
CA ILE A 346 32.28 22.52 37.66
C ILE A 346 32.43 23.63 38.69
N GLN A 347 33.54 24.34 38.66
CA GLN A 347 33.82 25.45 39.56
C GLN A 347 33.93 26.75 38.76
N PHE A 348 33.18 27.76 39.18
CA PHE A 348 33.42 29.16 38.85
C PHE A 348 34.25 29.79 39.98
N TYR A 349 35.28 30.55 39.64
CA TYR A 349 36.20 31.12 40.61
C TYR A 349 36.72 32.50 40.18
N ALA A 350 36.57 33.50 41.04
CA ALA A 350 37.00 34.88 40.77
C ALA A 350 38.10 35.30 41.74
N GLN A 351 39.31 35.57 41.22
CA GLN A 351 40.49 35.87 42.02
C GLN A 351 40.37 37.16 42.86
N ALA A 352 41.03 37.19 44.02
CA ALA A 352 41.23 38.35 44.87
C ALA A 352 41.73 39.56 44.05
N GLY A 353 41.14 40.72 44.29
CA GLY A 353 41.29 41.97 43.54
C GLY A 353 40.09 42.33 42.66
N ILE A 354 39.34 41.34 42.17
CA ILE A 354 38.12 41.58 41.37
C ILE A 354 36.96 41.99 42.30
N LEU A 355 36.12 42.94 41.87
CA LEU A 355 34.88 43.35 42.56
C LEU A 355 33.69 43.42 41.62
N GLY A 356 32.49 43.44 42.21
CA GLY A 356 31.23 43.63 41.50
C GLY A 356 30.64 42.35 40.91
N GLU A 357 29.60 42.51 40.10
CA GLU A 357 28.83 41.41 39.55
C GLU A 357 29.50 40.79 38.32
N ILE A 358 29.59 39.46 38.32
CA ILE A 358 29.92 38.64 37.15
C ILE A 358 28.72 37.74 36.89
N GLU A 359 28.20 37.78 35.67
CA GLU A 359 27.09 36.96 35.26
C GLU A 359 27.56 35.87 34.30
N MET A 360 27.10 34.64 34.51
CA MET A 360 27.47 33.47 33.71
C MET A 360 26.22 32.74 33.24
N SER A 361 26.16 32.44 31.94
CA SER A 361 25.06 31.68 31.33
C SER A 361 25.07 30.22 31.81
N TYR A 362 23.88 29.63 31.87
CA TYR A 362 23.71 28.18 32.05
C TYR A 362 24.08 27.37 30.79
N ASP A 363 24.24 28.03 29.63
CA ASP A 363 24.64 27.42 28.37
C ASP A 363 26.15 27.09 28.36
N ILE A 364 26.57 26.22 29.28
CA ILE A 364 27.91 25.64 29.29
C ILE A 364 27.88 24.41 28.38
N LYS A 365 28.76 24.38 27.39
CA LYS A 365 28.91 23.21 26.52
C LYS A 365 30.26 22.58 26.75
N ILE A 366 30.28 21.26 26.96
CA ILE A 366 31.48 20.45 26.81
C ILE A 366 31.20 19.38 25.76
N GLU A 367 32.05 19.31 24.74
CA GLU A 367 31.89 18.37 23.63
C GLU A 367 33.24 17.76 23.22
N GLU A 368 33.19 16.61 22.56
CA GLU A 368 34.38 15.96 22.00
C GLU A 368 34.92 16.75 20.80
N GLY A 369 36.24 16.89 20.72
CA GLY A 369 36.94 17.56 19.64
C GLY A 369 37.66 18.84 20.06
N PRO A 370 38.49 19.40 19.17
CA PRO A 370 39.30 20.59 19.45
C PRO A 370 38.58 21.91 19.17
N THR A 371 37.41 21.86 18.51
CA THR A 371 36.70 23.04 18.00
C THR A 371 35.30 23.08 18.57
N ALA A 372 34.93 24.20 19.17
CA ALA A 372 33.59 24.43 19.66
C ALA A 372 32.59 24.49 18.51
N THR A 373 31.43 23.88 18.72
CA THR A 373 30.28 23.96 17.82
C THR A 373 29.09 24.58 18.56
N PRO A 374 28.05 25.05 17.85
CA PRO A 374 26.91 25.71 18.46
C PRO A 374 26.27 24.93 19.61
N TYR A 375 25.68 25.65 20.57
CA TYR A 375 25.05 25.03 21.73
C TYR A 375 23.86 24.15 21.33
N GLN A 376 23.85 22.93 21.89
CA GLN A 376 22.75 21.96 21.82
C GLN A 376 22.71 21.18 23.15
N PRO A 377 21.55 20.64 23.57
CA PRO A 377 21.41 19.93 24.84
C PRO A 377 22.14 18.57 24.84
N ASN A 378 22.25 17.97 26.03
CA ASN A 378 22.67 16.59 26.16
C ASN A 378 21.52 15.65 25.79
N LEU A 379 21.69 14.91 24.71
CA LEU A 379 20.67 14.03 24.15
C LEU A 379 20.66 12.64 24.81
N LEU A 380 21.64 12.28 25.63
CA LEU A 380 21.70 10.98 26.32
C LEU A 380 20.82 10.92 27.56
N ASP A 381 20.49 12.07 28.13
CA ASP A 381 19.74 12.21 29.38
C ASP A 381 18.26 12.53 29.11
N ALA A 382 17.46 12.54 30.18
CA ALA A 382 16.07 12.94 30.14
C ALA A 382 15.91 14.37 29.59
N PRO A 383 14.89 14.65 28.75
CA PRO A 383 13.82 13.74 28.30
C PRO A 383 14.15 12.94 27.02
N TYR A 384 15.32 13.17 26.42
CA TYR A 384 15.65 12.69 25.07
C TYR A 384 15.95 11.20 25.03
N TYR A 385 16.94 10.74 25.81
CA TYR A 385 17.42 9.36 25.75
C TYR A 385 17.75 8.88 24.31
N LEU A 386 18.36 9.72 23.49
CA LEU A 386 18.66 9.43 22.09
C LEU A 386 19.61 8.23 21.95
N SER A 387 19.28 7.30 21.06
CA SER A 387 20.03 6.06 20.83
C SER A 387 19.99 5.63 19.37
N LYS A 388 21.08 5.04 18.87
CA LYS A 388 21.11 4.38 17.55
C LYS A 388 20.70 2.91 17.60
N VAL A 389 20.59 2.35 18.80
CA VAL A 389 20.23 0.95 19.03
C VAL A 389 18.88 0.85 19.73
N ALA A 390 18.10 -0.16 19.36
CA ALA A 390 16.89 -0.52 20.08
C ALA A 390 17.24 -0.96 21.51
N LEU A 391 16.28 -0.92 22.43
CA LEU A 391 16.51 -1.40 23.79
C LEU A 391 16.86 -2.89 23.79
N GLY A 392 17.89 -3.25 24.54
CA GLY A 392 18.14 -4.63 24.91
C GLY A 392 17.14 -5.10 25.96
N GLU A 393 16.80 -6.39 25.91
CA GLU A 393 16.01 -7.05 26.94
C GLU A 393 16.75 -7.00 28.28
N ASN A 394 16.05 -6.58 29.34
CA ASN A 394 16.61 -6.54 30.67
C ASN A 394 16.43 -7.88 31.38
N ILE A 395 17.49 -8.67 31.48
CA ILE A 395 17.48 -9.99 32.15
C ILE A 395 17.80 -9.91 33.65
N ALA A 396 17.85 -8.70 34.23
CA ALA A 396 17.94 -8.52 35.67
C ALA A 396 16.75 -9.16 36.40
N ASN A 397 16.92 -9.51 37.68
CA ASN A 397 15.83 -10.11 38.45
C ASN A 397 14.62 -9.14 38.56
N PRO A 398 13.46 -9.47 37.96
CA PRO A 398 12.33 -8.54 37.88
C PRO A 398 11.59 -8.37 39.23
N THR A 399 11.86 -9.24 40.20
CA THR A 399 11.20 -9.21 41.52
C THR A 399 11.88 -8.27 42.52
N VAL A 400 13.12 -7.87 42.24
CA VAL A 400 13.88 -7.00 43.13
C VAL A 400 13.29 -5.59 43.14
N LYS A 401 13.07 -5.06 44.33
CA LYS A 401 12.67 -3.68 44.54
C LYS A 401 13.91 -2.81 44.79
N PHE A 402 14.03 -1.77 43.99
CA PHE A 402 15.03 -0.71 44.16
C PHE A 402 14.35 0.57 44.70
N PRO A 403 15.09 1.48 45.37
CA PRO A 403 16.53 1.44 45.62
C PRO A 403 16.94 0.43 46.71
N ILE A 404 18.17 -0.07 46.63
CA ILE A 404 18.83 -0.87 47.68
C ILE A 404 19.98 -0.05 48.24
N THR A 405 19.99 0.18 49.56
CA THR A 405 21.07 0.87 50.26
C THR A 405 21.77 -0.08 51.22
N LEU A 406 23.07 -0.29 51.02
CA LEU A 406 23.89 -1.19 51.84
C LEU A 406 25.28 -0.59 52.06
N SER A 407 25.90 -0.92 53.20
CA SER A 407 27.28 -0.49 53.52
C SER A 407 28.28 -1.65 53.63
N GLY A 408 27.83 -2.88 53.40
CA GLY A 408 28.69 -4.06 53.41
C GLY A 408 29.44 -4.27 52.09
N GLU A 409 30.27 -5.31 52.04
CA GLU A 409 30.93 -5.73 50.79
C GLU A 409 29.89 -6.15 49.74
N ALA A 410 28.94 -7.01 50.11
CA ALA A 410 27.87 -7.46 49.23
C ALA A 410 26.78 -6.38 49.07
N LEU A 411 26.60 -5.88 47.85
CA LEU A 411 25.58 -4.88 47.50
C LEU A 411 24.34 -5.49 46.82
N TYR A 412 24.51 -6.62 46.14
CA TYR A 412 23.44 -7.33 45.44
C TYR A 412 23.84 -8.79 45.25
N ALA A 413 22.91 -9.73 45.42
CA ALA A 413 23.14 -11.16 45.32
C ALA A 413 21.83 -11.89 44.94
N LYS A 414 21.58 -12.06 43.64
CA LYS A 414 20.36 -12.65 43.08
C LYS A 414 20.64 -13.35 41.75
N ASN A 415 19.68 -14.16 41.29
CA ASN A 415 19.69 -14.74 39.95
C ASN A 415 19.09 -13.76 38.93
N ALA A 416 19.72 -13.67 37.75
CA ALA A 416 19.09 -13.14 36.54
C ALA A 416 17.85 -13.98 36.16
N SER A 417 16.99 -13.45 35.27
CA SER A 417 15.85 -14.21 34.73
C SER A 417 16.32 -15.42 33.91
N GLU A 418 17.43 -15.26 33.19
CA GLU A 418 17.98 -16.23 32.25
C GLU A 418 19.40 -16.67 32.61
N ASP A 419 19.86 -17.75 31.96
CA ASP A 419 21.22 -18.25 32.09
C ASP A 419 22.21 -17.40 31.30
N PHE A 420 23.36 -17.11 31.91
CA PHE A 420 24.52 -16.59 31.18
C PHE A 420 25.15 -17.71 30.34
N VAL A 421 25.45 -17.41 29.08
CA VAL A 421 25.93 -18.38 28.09
C VAL A 421 27.44 -18.22 27.86
N LEU A 422 28.16 -19.34 27.77
CA LEU A 422 29.59 -19.37 27.51
C LEU A 422 29.91 -18.74 26.14
N GLY A 423 30.90 -17.85 26.10
CA GLY A 423 31.34 -17.12 24.92
C GLY A 423 30.58 -15.82 24.66
N GLU A 424 29.43 -15.60 25.32
CA GLU A 424 28.62 -14.40 25.16
C GLU A 424 29.11 -13.25 26.03
N THR A 425 28.80 -12.03 25.59
CA THR A 425 29.09 -10.79 26.32
C THR A 425 27.80 -10.19 26.85
N TYR A 426 27.86 -9.66 28.06
CA TYR A 426 26.74 -9.00 28.72
C TYR A 426 27.15 -7.63 29.22
N THR A 427 26.30 -6.64 29.00
CA THR A 427 26.46 -5.29 29.50
C THR A 427 25.57 -5.10 30.72
N VAL A 428 26.20 -4.81 31.86
CA VAL A 428 25.52 -4.54 33.11
C VAL A 428 25.58 -3.05 33.37
N THR A 429 24.42 -2.43 33.59
CA THR A 429 24.32 -1.01 33.88
C THR A 429 23.56 -0.80 35.18
N ILE A 430 24.06 0.10 36.01
CA ILE A 430 23.43 0.46 37.28
C ILE A 430 23.29 1.98 37.40
N GLY A 431 22.19 2.41 37.98
CA GLY A 431 22.11 3.73 38.60
C GLY A 431 22.58 3.58 40.04
N ALA A 432 23.70 4.16 40.42
CA ALA A 432 24.25 3.97 41.76
C ALA A 432 24.99 5.20 42.30
N THR A 433 24.96 5.37 43.61
CA THR A 433 25.84 6.30 44.35
C THR A 433 26.78 5.49 45.23
N LYS A 434 28.06 5.87 45.26
CA LYS A 434 29.10 5.20 46.05
C LYS A 434 30.02 6.22 46.73
N PRO A 435 30.69 5.86 47.83
CA PRO A 435 31.79 6.65 48.34
C PRO A 435 32.90 6.81 47.31
N ALA A 436 33.52 7.99 47.30
CA ALA A 436 34.73 8.34 46.55
C ALA A 436 35.82 7.24 46.56
N SER A 437 36.12 6.72 47.75
CA SER A 437 37.16 5.70 47.97
C SER A 437 36.81 4.30 47.46
N GLN A 438 35.58 4.11 46.98
CA GLN A 438 35.02 2.80 46.70
C GLN A 438 34.75 2.61 45.20
N THR A 439 34.79 1.35 44.79
CA THR A 439 34.47 0.86 43.45
C THR A 439 33.40 -0.19 43.57
N ILE A 440 32.55 -0.33 42.54
CA ILE A 440 31.59 -1.42 42.46
C ILE A 440 32.09 -2.40 41.40
N ARG A 441 32.06 -3.69 41.70
CA ARG A 441 32.32 -4.77 40.75
C ARG A 441 31.03 -5.55 40.52
N VAL A 442 30.87 -6.07 39.31
CA VAL A 442 29.87 -7.09 39.02
C VAL A 442 30.56 -8.42 38.79
N TYR A 443 30.03 -9.48 39.38
CA TYR A 443 30.38 -10.85 39.10
C TYR A 443 29.19 -11.53 38.44
N LEU A 444 29.42 -12.16 37.28
CA LEU A 444 28.45 -12.99 36.59
C LEU A 444 28.88 -14.46 36.67
N THR A 445 27.91 -15.37 36.78
CA THR A 445 28.12 -16.83 36.85
C THR A 445 29.18 -17.25 37.87
N GLN A 446 29.35 -16.45 38.95
CA GLN A 446 30.33 -16.66 40.04
C GLN A 446 31.83 -16.62 39.64
N LYS A 447 32.18 -16.57 38.35
CA LYS A 447 33.56 -16.80 37.87
C LYS A 447 34.17 -15.61 37.12
N GLN A 448 33.35 -14.73 36.54
CA GLN A 448 33.80 -13.58 35.76
C GLN A 448 33.38 -12.32 36.47
N PHE A 449 34.22 -11.30 36.39
CA PHE A 449 33.89 -10.00 36.91
C PHE A 449 34.47 -8.89 36.06
N ASP A 450 33.87 -7.71 36.18
CA ASP A 450 34.44 -6.46 35.71
C ASP A 450 34.10 -5.34 36.71
N VAL A 451 34.81 -4.21 36.59
CA VAL A 451 34.65 -3.03 37.42
C VAL A 451 33.71 -2.05 36.70
N PHE A 452 32.72 -1.54 37.42
CA PHE A 452 31.85 -0.49 36.89
C PHE A 452 32.63 0.79 36.64
N LYS A 453 32.47 1.33 35.44
CA LYS A 453 33.00 2.62 35.00
C LYS A 453 31.85 3.61 34.82
N PRO A 454 32.08 4.91 35.02
CA PRO A 454 31.05 5.90 34.77
C PRO A 454 30.62 5.89 33.30
N VAL A 455 29.33 6.11 33.05
CA VAL A 455 28.80 6.29 31.70
C VAL A 455 29.00 7.75 31.28
N GLU A 456 29.68 7.92 30.15
CA GLU A 456 29.97 9.22 29.56
C GLU A 456 28.68 9.98 29.28
N GLY A 457 28.66 11.28 29.61
CA GLY A 457 27.50 12.14 29.45
C GLY A 457 26.37 11.90 30.44
N LEU A 458 26.51 11.04 31.47
CA LEU A 458 25.48 10.79 32.48
C LEU A 458 26.01 10.96 33.90
N THR A 459 25.09 11.13 34.86
CA THR A 459 25.38 11.18 36.31
C THR A 459 24.92 9.90 36.98
N ASP A 460 25.59 9.49 38.07
CA ASP A 460 25.26 8.30 38.87
C ASP A 460 25.02 7.01 38.07
N THR A 461 25.48 6.94 36.82
CA THR A 461 25.21 5.83 35.90
C THR A 461 26.52 5.16 35.61
N TRP A 462 26.57 3.86 35.86
CA TRP A 462 27.79 3.08 35.75
C TRP A 462 27.54 1.84 34.89
N VAL A 463 28.52 1.49 34.06
CA VAL A 463 28.46 0.35 33.14
C VAL A 463 29.68 -0.56 33.33
N ALA A 464 29.46 -1.86 33.17
CA ALA A 464 30.50 -2.88 33.09
C ALA A 464 30.13 -3.88 31.99
N THR A 465 31.13 -4.37 31.25
CA THR A 465 30.92 -5.29 30.13
C THR A 465 31.66 -6.59 30.42
N VAL A 466 30.93 -7.69 30.57
CA VAL A 466 31.46 -8.96 31.04
C VAL A 466 31.30 -10.02 29.95
N THR A 467 32.41 -10.54 29.44
CA THR A 467 32.42 -11.71 28.55
C THR A 467 32.57 -13.00 29.35
N ILE A 468 31.64 -13.94 29.15
CA ILE A 468 31.58 -15.20 29.88
C ILE A 468 32.56 -16.20 29.29
N THR A 469 33.72 -16.37 29.94
CA THR A 469 34.77 -17.29 29.48
C THR A 469 34.76 -18.66 30.18
N LYS A 470 33.98 -18.80 31.25
CA LYS A 470 33.84 -19.98 32.13
C LYS A 470 32.47 -19.89 32.81
N LEU A 471 31.81 -21.01 33.09
CA LEU A 471 30.56 -21.02 33.86
C LEU A 471 30.83 -21.48 35.30
N GLY A 472 30.13 -20.88 36.26
CA GLY A 472 30.03 -21.39 37.63
C GLY A 472 28.96 -22.47 37.77
N GLU A 473 28.73 -22.92 39.00
CA GLU A 473 27.69 -23.89 39.32
C GLU A 473 26.29 -23.31 39.13
N ASN A 474 26.14 -22.01 39.42
CA ASN A 474 24.91 -21.26 39.17
C ASN A 474 25.12 -20.27 38.01
N THR A 475 24.66 -20.67 36.84
CA THR A 475 24.74 -19.93 35.57
C THR A 475 23.91 -18.65 35.53
N LYS A 476 23.02 -18.42 36.50
CA LYS A 476 22.20 -17.19 36.61
C LYS A 476 22.74 -16.19 37.62
N TRP A 477 23.80 -16.55 38.36
CA TRP A 477 24.21 -15.76 39.52
C TRP A 477 24.74 -14.38 39.13
N VAL A 478 24.19 -13.34 39.75
CA VAL A 478 24.64 -11.95 39.65
C VAL A 478 24.98 -11.46 41.05
N TYR A 479 26.21 -10.99 41.21
CA TYR A 479 26.70 -10.46 42.48
C TYR A 479 27.38 -9.11 42.28
N LEU A 480 26.97 -8.10 43.05
CA LEU A 480 27.65 -6.81 43.07
C LEU A 480 28.37 -6.64 44.40
N SER A 481 29.62 -6.18 44.34
CA SER A 481 30.44 -5.92 45.53
C SER A 481 31.09 -4.56 45.53
N GLN A 482 31.21 -3.97 46.70
CA GLN A 482 32.01 -2.77 46.93
C GLN A 482 33.46 -3.11 47.31
N THR A 483 34.45 -2.38 46.79
CA THR A 483 35.88 -2.58 47.06
C THR A 483 36.66 -1.26 47.08
N PRO A 484 37.70 -1.09 47.93
CA PRO A 484 38.30 -2.09 48.85
C PRO A 484 37.52 -2.32 50.15
N ASN A 485 37.63 -3.53 50.70
CA ASN A 485 36.96 -3.95 51.94
C ASN A 485 37.45 -3.21 53.21
N THR A 486 38.55 -2.48 53.14
CA THR A 486 39.13 -1.70 54.24
C THR A 486 38.45 -0.34 54.45
N SER A 487 37.66 0.15 53.49
CA SER A 487 37.03 1.47 53.55
C SER A 487 35.59 1.47 53.05
N LEU A 488 34.88 0.38 53.34
CA LEU A 488 33.47 0.20 52.99
C LEU A 488 32.64 1.39 53.48
N GLY A 489 31.74 1.87 52.63
CA GLY A 489 30.75 2.88 52.97
C GLY A 489 29.41 2.62 52.31
N SER A 490 28.47 3.54 52.53
CA SER A 490 27.10 3.40 52.03
C SER A 490 27.06 3.53 50.50
N CYS A 491 26.63 2.46 49.83
CA CYS A 491 26.26 2.44 48.43
C CYS A 491 24.73 2.36 48.29
N THR A 492 24.18 3.07 47.32
CA THR A 492 22.76 2.96 46.94
C THR A 492 22.68 2.55 45.48
N ILE A 493 22.09 1.39 45.19
CA ILE A 493 21.74 0.95 43.83
C ILE A 493 20.29 1.38 43.58
N LYS A 494 20.08 2.37 42.72
CA LYS A 494 18.78 2.94 42.33
C LYS A 494 18.03 2.08 41.32
N TRP A 495 18.77 1.40 40.44
CA TRP A 495 18.25 0.46 39.46
C TRP A 495 19.39 -0.40 38.90
N LEU A 496 19.05 -1.53 38.30
CA LEU A 496 19.98 -2.44 37.65
C LEU A 496 19.38 -3.00 36.37
N LYS A 497 20.16 -2.94 35.29
CA LYS A 497 19.83 -3.47 33.98
C LYS A 497 20.94 -4.40 33.51
N ILE A 498 20.59 -5.57 32.98
CA ILE A 498 21.53 -6.52 32.38
C ILE A 498 21.04 -6.80 30.97
N GLU A 499 21.88 -6.57 29.98
CA GLU A 499 21.56 -6.74 28.57
C GLU A 499 22.59 -7.67 27.92
N LYS A 500 22.15 -8.53 27.00
CA LYS A 500 23.06 -9.30 26.16
C LYS A 500 23.69 -8.37 25.11
N GLY A 501 25.00 -8.51 24.89
CA GLY A 501 25.78 -7.66 23.99
C GLY A 501 26.75 -6.74 24.73
N ASP A 502 27.50 -5.95 23.97
CA ASP A 502 28.54 -5.02 24.44
C ASP A 502 28.07 -3.56 24.56
N THR A 503 26.82 -3.30 24.18
CA THR A 503 26.24 -1.97 24.10
C THR A 503 25.15 -1.79 25.16
N ARG A 504 25.29 -0.76 26.00
CA ARG A 504 24.29 -0.35 26.98
C ARG A 504 23.17 0.42 26.30
N THR A 505 21.94 0.25 26.78
CA THR A 505 20.80 1.11 26.41
C THR A 505 20.17 1.75 27.65
N PRO A 506 19.38 2.83 27.52
CA PRO A 506 18.82 3.54 28.68
C PRO A 506 17.91 2.65 29.54
N ASN A 507 17.82 2.97 30.84
CA ASN A 507 16.94 2.30 31.78
C ASN A 507 15.52 2.86 31.71
N ILE A 508 14.89 2.63 30.57
CA ILE A 508 13.49 2.94 30.27
C ILE A 508 12.79 1.66 29.80
N SER A 509 11.47 1.60 29.89
CA SER A 509 10.72 0.41 29.46
C SER A 509 10.70 0.24 27.94
N GLN A 510 10.56 1.33 27.21
CA GLN A 510 10.50 1.39 25.76
C GLN A 510 10.85 2.81 25.30
N PHE A 511 11.41 2.93 24.10
CA PHE A 511 11.50 4.22 23.44
C PHE A 511 10.10 4.71 23.06
N LYS A 512 9.83 6.01 23.16
CA LYS A 512 8.53 6.55 22.73
C LYS A 512 8.46 6.70 21.22
N TYR A 513 9.56 7.07 20.60
CA TYR A 513 9.66 7.36 19.18
C TYR A 513 10.82 6.60 18.55
N PHE A 514 10.67 6.27 17.27
CA PHE A 514 11.76 5.81 16.42
C PHE A 514 11.84 6.71 15.19
N GLY A 515 13.06 6.96 14.73
CA GLY A 515 13.35 7.80 13.58
C GLY A 515 13.99 6.99 12.47
N GLU A 516 13.61 7.27 11.22
CA GLU A 516 14.21 6.65 10.04
C GLU A 516 14.86 7.71 9.14
N GLY A 517 16.11 7.47 8.77
CA GLY A 517 16.93 8.41 8.01
C GLY A 517 17.85 7.72 7.01
N LEU A 518 18.20 8.40 5.93
CA LEU A 518 19.10 7.86 4.89
C LEU A 518 20.57 7.85 5.34
N LYS A 519 20.94 8.73 6.27
CA LYS A 519 22.31 8.94 6.72
C LYS A 519 22.52 8.38 8.12
N ASP A 520 23.69 7.81 8.37
CA ASP A 520 24.14 7.52 9.73
C ASP A 520 24.61 8.82 10.38
N SER A 521 23.64 9.55 10.95
CA SER A 521 23.86 10.86 11.56
C SER A 521 23.60 10.82 13.06
N ASN A 522 24.26 11.70 13.81
CA ASN A 522 23.93 11.98 15.22
C ASN A 522 22.91 13.13 15.36
N ASN A 523 22.60 13.82 14.26
CA ASN A 523 21.64 14.92 14.24
C ASN A 523 20.21 14.35 14.22
N PRO A 524 19.38 14.63 15.25
CA PRO A 524 18.00 14.13 15.28
C PRO A 524 17.14 14.66 14.13
N ASN A 525 17.48 15.80 13.52
CA ASN A 525 16.75 16.40 12.38
C ASN A 525 17.02 15.70 11.04
N ASP A 526 18.00 14.77 10.98
CA ASP A 526 18.24 13.95 9.79
C ASP A 526 17.31 12.72 9.69
N TYR A 527 16.42 12.54 10.67
CA TYR A 527 15.50 11.42 10.78
C TYR A 527 14.04 11.91 10.74
N SER A 528 13.18 11.14 10.10
CA SER A 528 11.73 11.29 10.21
C SER A 528 11.23 10.46 11.38
N TRP A 529 10.58 11.09 12.36
CA TRP A 529 10.23 10.47 13.63
C TRP A 529 8.76 10.02 13.67
N ASP A 530 8.57 8.76 14.05
CA ASP A 530 7.28 8.13 14.28
C ASP A 530 7.15 7.65 15.72
N ILE A 531 5.91 7.52 16.18
CA ILE A 531 5.59 6.94 17.49
C ILE A 531 5.70 5.42 17.42
N THR A 532 6.32 4.82 18.44
CA THR A 532 6.40 3.36 18.52
C THR A 532 4.99 2.74 18.67
N PRO A 533 4.68 1.61 17.98
CA PRO A 533 3.35 1.00 17.99
C PRO A 533 2.79 0.73 19.40
N GLU A 534 3.66 0.38 20.35
CA GLU A 534 3.29 0.09 21.73
C GLU A 534 2.67 1.31 22.45
N TYR A 535 3.01 2.54 22.03
CA TYR A 535 2.34 3.76 22.51
C TYR A 535 1.06 4.10 21.74
N THR A 536 0.92 3.63 20.50
CA THR A 536 -0.28 3.81 19.67
C THR A 536 -1.42 2.91 20.13
N GLU A 537 -1.12 1.66 20.50
CA GLU A 537 -2.14 0.69 20.94
C GLU A 537 -2.78 1.06 22.28
N LYS A 538 -2.06 1.78 23.16
CA LYS A 538 -2.60 2.23 24.45
C LYS A 538 -3.73 3.27 24.31
N GLY A 539 -3.83 3.93 23.16
CA GLY A 539 -4.90 4.88 22.83
C GLY A 539 -6.10 4.28 22.09
N LEU A 540 -6.02 3.00 21.67
CA LEU A 540 -7.01 2.32 20.83
C LEU A 540 -7.69 1.14 21.54
N ASN A 541 -7.96 1.25 22.85
CA ASN A 541 -8.88 0.35 23.55
C ASN A 541 -10.36 0.61 23.17
N ASN A 542 -10.67 0.71 21.87
CA ASN A 542 -12.03 0.73 21.34
C ASN A 542 -12.66 -0.67 21.28
N THR A 543 -12.03 -1.68 21.86
CA THR A 543 -12.59 -3.03 21.95
C THR A 543 -13.00 -3.32 23.38
N VAL A 544 -14.30 -3.59 23.56
CA VAL A 544 -14.85 -4.11 24.81
C VAL A 544 -14.39 -5.56 24.93
N SER A 545 -13.88 -5.96 26.09
CA SER A 545 -13.45 -7.35 26.31
C SER A 545 -14.59 -8.34 26.01
N LEU A 546 -14.30 -9.43 25.29
CA LEU A 546 -15.27 -10.50 25.02
C LEU A 546 -15.51 -11.41 26.22
N THR A 547 -14.69 -11.30 27.27
CA THR A 547 -14.68 -12.28 28.38
C THR A 547 -14.76 -11.66 29.77
N GLU A 548 -14.57 -10.34 29.90
CA GLU A 548 -14.58 -9.65 31.18
C GLU A 548 -15.69 -8.59 31.25
N PRO A 549 -16.41 -8.46 32.39
CA PRO A 549 -17.39 -7.39 32.59
C PRO A 549 -16.74 -6.01 32.50
N GLN A 550 -17.36 -5.09 31.76
CA GLN A 550 -16.86 -3.71 31.63
C GLN A 550 -17.95 -2.67 31.89
N SER A 551 -17.53 -1.53 32.43
CA SER A 551 -18.37 -0.33 32.58
C SER A 551 -18.10 0.60 31.40
N ILE A 552 -19.16 1.06 30.73
CA ILE A 552 -19.06 2.03 29.63
C ILE A 552 -19.68 3.34 30.11
N GLU A 553 -18.87 4.39 30.23
CA GLU A 553 -19.35 5.71 30.62
C GLU A 553 -19.88 6.51 29.42
N GLY A 554 -20.91 7.33 29.67
CA GLY A 554 -21.54 8.23 28.70
C GLY A 554 -22.77 7.65 27.97
N LEU A 555 -23.49 8.53 27.26
CA LEU A 555 -24.64 8.15 26.43
C LEU A 555 -24.14 7.44 25.17
N LYS A 556 -24.61 6.22 24.92
CA LYS A 556 -24.24 5.41 23.75
C LYS A 556 -25.46 5.17 22.88
N ASN A 557 -25.29 5.39 21.58
CA ASN A 557 -26.29 5.10 20.57
C ASN A 557 -25.87 3.83 19.84
N PHE A 558 -26.69 2.78 19.90
CA PHE A 558 -26.47 1.53 19.19
C PHE A 558 -27.32 1.56 17.92
N GLU A 559 -26.69 1.66 16.76
CA GLU A 559 -27.38 1.78 15.46
C GLU A 559 -28.27 0.56 15.18
N ASP A 560 -27.80 -0.65 15.56
CA ASP A 560 -28.52 -1.92 15.37
C ASP A 560 -29.29 -2.40 16.62
N GLY A 561 -29.35 -1.57 17.67
CA GLY A 561 -29.93 -1.93 18.96
C GLY A 561 -29.09 -2.91 19.79
N ILE A 562 -29.55 -3.21 21.01
CA ILE A 562 -28.83 -4.08 21.95
C ILE A 562 -29.42 -5.50 21.86
N GLN A 563 -28.55 -6.50 21.69
CA GLN A 563 -28.94 -7.92 21.70
C GLN A 563 -28.25 -8.68 22.84
N SER A 564 -28.99 -9.57 23.48
CA SER A 564 -28.46 -10.56 24.42
C SER A 564 -28.73 -11.96 23.88
N LYS A 565 -27.67 -12.72 23.60
CA LYS A 565 -27.74 -14.07 23.01
C LYS A 565 -28.58 -14.11 21.71
N GLY A 566 -28.41 -13.09 20.85
CA GLY A 566 -29.13 -12.98 19.57
C GLY A 566 -30.60 -12.59 19.69
N LYS A 567 -31.07 -12.18 20.88
CA LYS A 567 -32.42 -11.65 21.09
C LYS A 567 -32.35 -10.16 21.42
N SER A 568 -33.16 -9.35 20.76
CA SER A 568 -33.28 -7.93 21.06
C SER A 568 -33.72 -7.70 22.51
N VAL A 569 -33.11 -6.74 23.18
CA VAL A 569 -33.49 -6.32 24.52
C VAL A 569 -34.70 -5.37 24.41
N LEU A 570 -35.76 -5.64 25.18
CA LEU A 570 -36.99 -4.84 25.19
C LEU A 570 -36.73 -3.41 25.70
N THR A 571 -37.38 -2.43 25.09
CA THR A 571 -37.30 -1.02 25.48
C THR A 571 -38.51 -0.60 26.31
N SER A 572 -38.47 0.60 26.90
CA SER A 572 -39.59 1.16 27.66
C SER A 572 -40.87 1.33 26.82
N ASP A 573 -40.73 1.57 25.52
CA ASP A 573 -41.88 1.75 24.61
C ASP A 573 -42.62 0.43 24.33
N ASP A 574 -41.90 -0.70 24.39
CA ASP A 574 -42.50 -2.04 24.22
C ASP A 574 -43.42 -2.42 25.40
N ASN A 575 -43.27 -1.78 26.57
CA ASN A 575 -44.01 -2.08 27.80
C ASN A 575 -44.90 -0.92 28.31
N LYS A 576 -45.25 0.04 27.45
CA LYS A 576 -45.99 1.24 27.86
C LYS A 576 -47.45 0.94 28.22
N TYR A 577 -47.92 1.33 29.42
CA TYR A 577 -49.33 1.21 29.84
C TYR A 577 -49.99 2.59 30.00
N GLU A 578 -51.09 2.84 29.29
CA GLU A 578 -51.82 4.13 29.33
C GLU A 578 -53.33 3.93 29.33
N VAL A 579 -54.07 4.78 30.04
CA VAL A 579 -55.55 4.78 30.07
C VAL A 579 -56.08 6.15 29.72
N VAL A 580 -56.97 6.23 28.72
CA VAL A 580 -57.56 7.48 28.22
C VAL A 580 -59.08 7.40 28.29
N THR A 581 -59.73 8.37 28.93
CA THR A 581 -61.19 8.49 28.90
C THR A 581 -61.61 9.15 27.60
N LEU A 582 -62.58 8.56 26.90
CA LEU A 582 -63.08 9.08 25.63
C LEU A 582 -64.53 9.54 25.77
N THR A 583 -64.87 10.61 25.06
CA THR A 583 -66.22 11.19 25.10
C THR A 583 -67.04 10.65 23.93
N VAL A 584 -68.20 10.07 24.26
CA VAL A 584 -69.21 9.67 23.27
C VAL A 584 -70.02 10.90 22.87
N THR A 585 -70.23 11.12 21.57
CA THR A 585 -70.81 12.34 21.01
C THR A 585 -72.08 12.08 20.18
N ASN A 586 -72.60 13.13 19.54
CA ASN A 586 -73.72 13.08 18.59
C ASN A 586 -75.03 12.48 19.15
N GLY A 587 -75.33 12.83 20.40
CA GLY A 587 -76.60 12.48 21.06
C GLY A 587 -76.70 11.04 21.57
N ASN A 588 -75.59 10.31 21.59
CA ASN A 588 -75.47 8.99 22.22
C ASN A 588 -75.09 9.14 23.70
N THR A 589 -75.54 8.19 24.53
CA THR A 589 -75.23 8.09 25.97
C THR A 589 -74.33 6.89 26.24
N GLY A 590 -73.75 6.82 27.44
CA GLY A 590 -72.81 5.76 27.85
C GLY A 590 -71.40 6.31 28.10
N SER A 591 -70.42 5.43 28.25
CA SER A 591 -69.01 5.82 28.45
C SER A 591 -68.07 4.99 27.59
N ALA A 592 -66.93 5.57 27.22
CA ALA A 592 -65.86 4.88 26.52
C ALA A 592 -64.50 5.14 27.18
N LYS A 593 -63.68 4.09 27.32
CA LYS A 593 -62.30 4.19 27.82
C LYS A 593 -61.35 3.37 26.96
N LEU A 594 -60.20 3.96 26.66
CA LEU A 594 -59.11 3.34 25.92
C LEU A 594 -58.00 2.91 26.89
N TYR A 595 -57.47 1.72 26.68
CA TYR A 595 -56.32 1.16 27.38
C TYR A 595 -55.26 0.81 26.33
N ARG A 596 -54.02 1.23 26.55
CA ARG A 596 -52.86 0.84 25.76
C ARG A 596 -51.95 -0.01 26.62
N GLU A 597 -51.51 -1.15 26.10
CA GLU A 597 -50.46 -1.98 26.67
C GLU A 597 -49.47 -2.34 25.56
N GLY A 598 -48.27 -1.76 25.61
CA GLY A 598 -47.28 -1.81 24.54
C GLY A 598 -47.84 -1.23 23.23
N LYS A 599 -47.99 -2.10 22.22
CA LYS A 599 -48.60 -1.75 20.92
C LYS A 599 -50.08 -2.08 20.83
N THR A 600 -50.66 -2.77 21.82
CA THR A 600 -52.07 -3.14 21.80
C THR A 600 -52.93 -2.03 22.41
N VAL A 601 -54.02 -1.68 21.74
CA VAL A 601 -54.99 -0.67 22.15
C VAL A 601 -56.37 -1.31 22.23
N SER A 602 -57.02 -1.21 23.38
CA SER A 602 -58.38 -1.69 23.65
C SER A 602 -59.30 -0.55 24.06
N ILE A 603 -60.40 -0.35 23.34
CA ILE A 603 -61.43 0.64 23.66
C ILE A 603 -62.68 -0.08 24.16
N TYR A 604 -63.07 0.16 25.40
CA TYR A 604 -64.26 -0.39 26.04
C TYR A 604 -65.39 0.63 26.01
N PHE A 605 -66.52 0.25 25.43
CA PHE A 605 -67.78 0.97 25.46
C PHE A 605 -68.72 0.32 26.47
N VAL A 606 -69.27 1.12 27.39
CA VAL A 606 -70.18 0.64 28.44
C VAL A 606 -71.49 1.41 28.38
N ALA A 607 -72.60 0.65 28.36
CA ALA A 607 -73.97 1.16 28.30
C ALA A 607 -74.22 2.18 27.17
N LEU A 608 -73.64 1.91 25.99
CA LEU A 608 -73.78 2.74 24.81
C LEU A 608 -75.22 2.65 24.29
N ASN A 609 -75.91 3.80 24.19
CA ASN A 609 -77.28 3.88 23.69
C ASN A 609 -77.46 5.13 22.81
N GLY A 610 -78.18 5.00 21.70
CA GLY A 610 -78.39 6.08 20.73
C GLY A 610 -79.86 6.35 20.44
N LYS A 611 -80.16 7.59 20.03
CA LYS A 611 -81.51 8.08 19.72
C LYS A 611 -82.12 7.32 18.54
N SER A 612 -83.40 6.97 18.64
CA SER A 612 -84.19 6.18 17.66
C SER A 612 -84.43 6.84 16.29
N SER A 613 -83.76 7.95 15.97
CA SER A 613 -83.98 8.72 14.73
C SER A 613 -82.73 9.43 14.18
N GLY A 614 -81.53 8.89 14.43
CA GLY A 614 -80.28 9.40 13.87
C GLY A 614 -79.88 8.68 12.57
N GLY A 615 -79.66 9.44 11.49
CA GLY A 615 -79.39 8.95 10.14
C GLY A 615 -78.15 8.08 9.98
N ASN A 616 -78.10 7.37 8.84
CA ASN A 616 -77.01 6.49 8.44
C ASN A 616 -75.63 7.13 8.69
N GLU A 617 -74.73 6.40 9.38
CA GLU A 617 -73.27 6.70 9.48
C GLU A 617 -72.76 7.84 10.38
N SER A 618 -73.43 8.15 11.49
CA SER A 618 -72.92 9.18 12.43
C SER A 618 -71.66 8.71 13.18
N VAL A 619 -70.62 9.55 13.25
CA VAL A 619 -69.42 9.31 14.08
C VAL A 619 -69.78 9.49 15.55
N ILE A 620 -69.55 8.48 16.37
CA ILE A 620 -69.92 8.50 17.80
C ILE A 620 -68.73 8.81 18.72
N LEU A 621 -67.50 8.66 18.21
CA LEU A 621 -66.25 8.87 18.92
C LEU A 621 -65.10 8.98 17.92
N THR A 622 -64.06 9.76 18.23
CA THR A 622 -62.81 9.78 17.45
C THR A 622 -61.64 9.40 18.33
N VAL A 623 -60.86 8.40 17.89
CA VAL A 623 -59.65 7.94 18.58
C VAL A 623 -58.54 9.00 18.46
N PRO A 624 -57.83 9.36 19.56
CA PRO A 624 -56.74 10.32 19.50
C PRO A 624 -55.57 9.81 18.64
N GLU A 625 -54.86 10.71 17.97
CA GLU A 625 -53.90 10.42 16.89
C GLU A 625 -52.86 9.34 17.24
N GLY A 626 -52.27 9.39 18.43
CA GLY A 626 -51.26 8.42 18.89
C GLY A 626 -51.80 7.02 19.23
N TYR A 627 -53.11 6.78 19.08
CA TYR A 627 -53.75 5.50 19.34
C TYR A 627 -54.59 5.01 18.16
N ARG A 628 -54.62 5.70 17.01
CA ARG A 628 -55.50 5.34 15.89
C ARG A 628 -55.09 4.01 15.27
N PRO A 629 -56.05 3.21 14.77
CA PRO A 629 -55.70 2.00 14.02
C PRO A 629 -54.98 2.39 12.71
N PRO A 630 -53.97 1.61 12.26
CA PRO A 630 -53.19 1.95 11.08
C PRO A 630 -54.00 1.85 9.77
N ILE A 631 -55.10 1.10 9.77
CA ILE A 631 -56.03 0.91 8.64
C ILE A 631 -57.48 0.85 9.14
N SER A 632 -58.47 0.99 8.25
CA SER A 632 -59.88 0.93 8.65
C SER A 632 -60.30 -0.49 9.08
N PHE A 633 -61.28 -0.59 9.97
CA PHE A 633 -61.80 -1.88 10.45
C PHE A 633 -62.34 -2.74 9.31
N GLU A 634 -62.99 -2.14 8.32
CA GLU A 634 -63.52 -2.82 7.13
C GLU A 634 -62.42 -3.53 6.31
N GLN A 635 -61.20 -2.98 6.29
CA GLN A 635 -60.04 -3.61 5.65
C GLN A 635 -59.43 -4.72 6.52
N LEU A 636 -59.62 -4.66 7.83
CA LEU A 636 -59.05 -5.57 8.83
C LEU A 636 -59.83 -6.89 8.95
N VAL A 637 -61.17 -6.85 8.86
CA VAL A 637 -62.03 -8.05 9.02
C VAL A 637 -62.53 -8.67 7.70
N GLY A 638 -62.14 -8.11 6.54
CA GLY A 638 -62.40 -8.70 5.21
C GLY A 638 -63.87 -9.04 4.93
N SER A 639 -64.62 -8.09 4.34
CA SER A 639 -66.01 -8.27 3.84
C SER A 639 -66.91 -9.18 4.71
N ILE A 640 -67.54 -8.60 5.73
CA ILE A 640 -68.59 -9.31 6.47
C ILE A 640 -69.87 -9.25 5.62
N ASP A 641 -70.39 -10.39 5.16
CA ASP A 641 -71.73 -10.46 4.57
C ASP A 641 -72.76 -10.15 5.67
N ARG A 642 -73.24 -8.90 5.72
CA ARG A 642 -74.11 -8.38 6.79
C ARG A 642 -75.60 -8.68 6.58
N SER A 643 -75.94 -9.66 5.73
CA SER A 643 -77.32 -9.96 5.34
C SER A 643 -78.14 -10.72 6.40
N THR A 644 -77.54 -11.22 7.50
CA THR A 644 -78.27 -12.11 8.45
C THR A 644 -78.17 -11.79 9.95
N LEU A 645 -77.53 -10.69 10.38
CA LEU A 645 -77.51 -10.26 11.79
C LEU A 645 -78.23 -8.90 11.98
N ASN A 646 -79.48 -8.95 12.43
CA ASN A 646 -80.35 -7.79 12.71
C ASN A 646 -79.98 -7.01 14.00
N SER A 647 -78.70 -6.79 14.30
CA SER A 647 -78.27 -6.09 15.52
C SER A 647 -76.96 -5.32 15.30
N ALA A 648 -77.06 -3.99 15.23
CA ALA A 648 -76.01 -2.95 15.18
C ALA A 648 -74.87 -3.06 14.13
N GLN A 649 -74.61 -2.00 13.37
CA GLN A 649 -73.44 -1.90 12.47
C GLN A 649 -72.39 -0.94 13.06
N LEU A 650 -71.15 -1.39 13.24
CA LEU A 650 -70.01 -0.60 13.70
C LEU A 650 -68.99 -0.45 12.55
N SER A 651 -68.38 0.72 12.39
CA SER A 651 -67.23 0.96 11.52
C SER A 651 -66.17 1.83 12.19
N ILE A 652 -64.91 1.67 11.78
CA ILE A 652 -63.78 2.44 12.31
C ILE A 652 -62.90 2.88 11.14
N GLY A 653 -62.78 4.19 10.93
CA GLY A 653 -61.86 4.74 9.95
C GLY A 653 -60.41 4.78 10.44
N ALA A 654 -59.46 4.79 9.51
CA ALA A 654 -58.03 5.04 9.81
C ALA A 654 -57.78 6.46 10.36
N ASP A 655 -58.72 7.38 10.14
CA ASP A 655 -58.78 8.70 10.77
C ASP A 655 -59.19 8.65 12.26
N GLY A 656 -59.45 7.44 12.79
CA GLY A 656 -59.88 7.20 14.15
C GLY A 656 -61.38 7.39 14.37
N ALA A 657 -62.17 7.73 13.34
CA ALA A 657 -63.61 7.93 13.50
C ALA A 657 -64.35 6.60 13.68
N ILE A 658 -65.00 6.41 14.82
CA ILE A 658 -65.86 5.25 15.10
C ILE A 658 -67.30 5.65 14.78
N LYS A 659 -67.94 4.95 13.84
CA LYS A 659 -69.36 5.15 13.51
C LYS A 659 -70.17 3.95 13.97
N TRP A 660 -71.39 4.23 14.42
CA TRP A 660 -72.30 3.19 14.92
C TRP A 660 -73.72 3.42 14.40
N ARG A 661 -74.39 2.33 14.02
CA ARG A 661 -75.78 2.30 13.57
C ARG A 661 -76.57 1.32 14.42
N ARG A 662 -77.74 1.76 14.90
CA ARG A 662 -78.72 0.91 15.58
C ARG A 662 -79.82 0.47 14.59
N ASN A 663 -80.24 -0.79 14.66
CA ASN A 663 -81.26 -1.35 13.76
C ASN A 663 -82.53 -1.88 14.47
N SER A 664 -82.80 -1.51 15.74
CA SER A 664 -84.03 -1.92 16.44
C SER A 664 -84.75 -0.77 17.17
N SER A 665 -86.09 -0.84 17.18
CA SER A 665 -87.01 0.09 17.84
C SER A 665 -87.11 -0.10 19.37
N TYR A 666 -86.42 -1.09 19.95
CA TYR A 666 -86.49 -1.42 21.39
C TYR A 666 -85.24 -0.91 22.12
N GLY A 667 -85.43 -0.08 23.15
CA GLY A 667 -84.38 0.55 23.97
C GLY A 667 -83.54 -0.43 24.78
N SER A 668 -82.38 -0.82 24.27
CA SER A 668 -81.39 -1.63 24.99
C SER A 668 -80.00 -0.99 24.91
N ASP A 669 -79.30 -0.95 26.05
CA ASP A 669 -77.93 -0.44 26.14
C ASP A 669 -76.92 -1.52 25.69
N TYR A 670 -75.89 -1.13 24.94
CA TYR A 670 -74.85 -2.04 24.43
C TYR A 670 -73.53 -1.85 25.17
N THR A 671 -72.86 -2.95 25.52
CA THR A 671 -71.51 -2.93 26.09
C THR A 671 -70.63 -3.85 25.25
N PHE A 672 -69.52 -3.33 24.73
CA PHE A 672 -68.59 -4.07 23.89
C PHE A 672 -67.19 -3.44 23.94
N ALA A 673 -66.18 -4.17 23.47
CA ALA A 673 -64.82 -3.66 23.37
C ALA A 673 -64.27 -3.85 21.96
N ILE A 674 -63.37 -2.96 21.56
CA ILE A 674 -62.64 -3.02 20.28
C ILE A 674 -61.16 -3.08 20.64
N THR A 675 -60.44 -4.10 20.15
CA THR A 675 -58.99 -4.23 20.39
C THR A 675 -58.23 -4.35 19.08
N TYR A 676 -57.14 -3.60 18.94
CA TYR A 676 -56.24 -3.61 17.78
C TYR A 676 -54.80 -3.30 18.18
N THR A 677 -53.86 -3.48 17.26
CA THR A 677 -52.43 -3.18 17.46
C THR A 677 -52.02 -2.02 16.56
N ILE A 678 -51.26 -1.05 17.10
CA ILE A 678 -50.74 0.13 16.39
C ILE A 678 -49.27 0.00 16.00
#